data_AF-A0A2Z6N8F4-F1
#
_entry.id   AF-A0A2Z6N8F4-F1
#
_cell.length_a   1.000
_cell.length_b   1.000
_cell.length_c   1.000
_cell.angle_alpha   90.00
_cell.angle_beta   90.00
_cell.angle_gamma   90.00
#
_symmetry.space_group_name_H-M   'P 1'
#
loop_
_entity.id
_entity.type
_entity.pdbx_description
1 polymer ?
#
loop_
_entity_poly.entity_id
_entity_poly.type
_entity_poly.pdbx_seq_one_letter_code
_entity_poly.pdbx_strand_id
1 'polypeptide(L)'
;MADTTTVDASLWWDSFSLLITELENSSLSSDLPLNLAKKLKENHAWFVDILSCFKLPNQKSKDALNSKKLKIGSQQLSIQSHLKDKALQISSCLLLDEVQSYILVERSIEYNSAAADSTAPEFIHFILVQYYKERQCLLKCIRWILMHAIYIGPVSENNSVKDEAKKLFHDGLESKLVYFLKCLLSRSYPEQMDVALFNLWAEETLIEDNLVLDILFLAYYDPFCTCGSEIWKKFGSIYKGILAGEYNLGKLAITTEAQQLSYHVKVQLLLILIETLNLETLLQMVHDETPYRKGASTFSFTDVQEMDALVSTFSAFEMNEAGPLVLAWAVFLYLLTTLPGKDGNNELMDIDHIGYVRQAFDAGSLHYCLEILQCDILKDYDGPVSGYRSVLRTFISAFIASYEINLQPEDNNSTLILDIICKIYRGEESLCIQFWDKGSLIDGPIRSLLCNLESEFPLRTVELVKLLSSLCEGAWPAECVYTFLDSSVGISSLFEISSDLLADDVYHILEAQQAVQVPGIEGLFVPSGTCGRVLKIVGEKTALVRWEYSPSGVYVLLLHLAQDMYLNNKEEVFYTLDLLSRLVSFNTTAVFSVSNNGLSSGSWMLSGRLARMLLIDCEQNSNDYPLAISGSATSGERIPNELILTCIDNICQSFLSTIETLSPILDASEDMLNILACQVELLLLLTRTVCKGLSVDISLLVMKCASSGLKLLSELKLLPSKANLIMKLLLTLLLLVLQSNSLNLHSNVAADEGSGKDFSKVSNATLGILPILCNCIATSEHCMLSLSVIDLILGSFLMPRTWLPVLKNHLQMQFIMLKLQHKNSSSIPIIMKFFLTIAQTRGGAEMLYSSGFLSSLRVLFSQSGEAFSIIGSPNLSSACEKVEIPQDIWGLGLTVVTAMVQSLGDSSSGTAIVENMMPYFFSEKAHLIFNSLDAPDFPSEDHDKKRPRAQRPSISFANLKETEHTLMLMCELAKHWNSWIKAIKNVDKPLREKCIHLLAFVSRGTQRLGESSIRSPPLLCPPTLKEDFEICSKPSYINSKNGWFALSPPGCLPKPKMSSVSNALSIYGQATETTVPVPKTCFSDTVAVQVYKITFLLLKFLCLQAEGAAKRAEEVGFVDLANFPELPMPEILHGLQDQAIAIIVEFCQANKLTESLEIKN
;
A
#
# COMPACT_ATOMS: atom_id res chain seq x y z
N MET A 1 -31.85 -33.29 -61.05
CA MET A 1 -31.61 -32.46 -59.85
C MET A 1 -30.13 -32.16 -59.82
N ALA A 2 -29.72 -30.89 -59.79
CA ALA A 2 -28.30 -30.55 -59.87
C ALA A 2 -27.61 -30.94 -58.56
N ASP A 3 -26.70 -31.92 -58.60
CA ASP A 3 -25.94 -32.39 -57.43
C ASP A 3 -24.94 -31.35 -56.90
N THR A 4 -24.72 -30.25 -57.62
CA THR A 4 -23.85 -29.15 -57.21
C THR A 4 -24.41 -27.82 -57.70
N THR A 5 -24.50 -26.84 -56.80
CA THR A 5 -24.85 -25.45 -57.13
C THR A 5 -23.66 -24.54 -56.89
N THR A 6 -23.52 -23.50 -57.72
CA THR A 6 -22.42 -22.53 -57.62
C THR A 6 -22.99 -21.18 -57.20
N VAL A 7 -22.37 -20.57 -56.18
CA VAL A 7 -22.73 -19.25 -55.66
C VAL A 7 -21.53 -18.31 -55.72
N ASP A 8 -21.80 -17.03 -55.45
CA ASP A 8 -20.81 -15.94 -55.50
C ASP A 8 -19.64 -16.20 -54.53
N ALA A 9 -18.40 -16.03 -55.01
CA ALA A 9 -17.19 -16.24 -54.22
C ALA A 9 -17.08 -15.31 -53.01
N SER A 10 -17.69 -14.11 -53.08
CA SER A 10 -17.69 -13.13 -51.99
C SER A 10 -18.53 -13.54 -50.77
N LEU A 11 -19.24 -14.69 -50.83
CA LEU A 11 -19.92 -15.25 -49.67
C LEU A 11 -18.98 -16.01 -48.72
N TRP A 12 -17.74 -16.32 -49.15
CA TRP A 12 -16.74 -17.00 -48.33
C TRP A 12 -15.78 -16.00 -47.67
N TRP A 13 -15.44 -16.24 -46.41
CA TRP A 13 -14.34 -15.58 -45.70
C TRP A 13 -13.57 -16.58 -44.86
N ASP A 14 -12.26 -16.37 -44.69
CA ASP A 14 -11.46 -17.12 -43.72
C ASP A 14 -11.64 -16.50 -42.32
N SER A 15 -11.43 -17.27 -41.24
CA SER A 15 -11.71 -16.76 -39.89
C SER A 15 -10.80 -15.58 -39.53
N PHE A 16 -11.41 -14.42 -39.26
CA PHE A 16 -10.67 -13.22 -38.86
C PHE A 16 -10.14 -13.35 -37.44
N SER A 17 -10.77 -14.16 -36.60
CA SER A 17 -10.27 -14.45 -35.25
C SER A 17 -8.91 -15.15 -35.26
N LEU A 18 -8.67 -16.03 -36.24
CA LEU A 18 -7.36 -16.65 -36.45
C LEU A 18 -6.37 -15.64 -37.04
N LEU A 19 -6.81 -14.81 -37.99
CA LEU A 19 -5.94 -13.81 -38.62
C LEU A 19 -5.42 -12.79 -37.61
N ILE A 20 -6.29 -12.23 -36.74
CA ILE A 20 -5.86 -11.27 -35.72
C ILE A 20 -4.91 -11.92 -34.72
N THR A 21 -5.17 -13.17 -34.32
CA THR A 21 -4.26 -13.93 -33.43
C THR A 21 -2.89 -14.12 -34.08
N GLU A 22 -2.83 -14.41 -35.39
CA GLU A 22 -1.55 -14.49 -36.11
C GLU A 22 -0.83 -13.13 -36.21
N LEU A 23 -1.57 -12.02 -36.35
CA LEU A 23 -1.03 -10.66 -36.40
C LEU A 23 -0.49 -10.21 -35.03
N GLU A 24 -1.24 -10.42 -33.94
CA GLU A 24 -0.83 -10.07 -32.57
C GLU A 24 0.39 -10.86 -32.08
N ASN A 25 0.53 -12.12 -32.54
CA ASN A 25 1.71 -12.94 -32.23
C ASN A 25 2.97 -12.54 -33.02
N SER A 26 2.87 -11.61 -33.98
CA SER A 26 4.02 -11.13 -34.75
C SER A 26 4.74 -9.98 -34.03
N SER A 27 6.06 -9.89 -34.15
CA SER A 27 6.84 -8.84 -33.50
C SER A 27 6.64 -7.48 -34.19
N LEU A 28 6.24 -6.47 -33.41
CA LEU A 28 6.01 -5.08 -33.83
C LEU A 28 7.24 -4.40 -34.48
N SER A 29 8.45 -4.93 -34.28
CA SER A 29 9.72 -4.32 -34.69
C SER A 29 10.33 -4.86 -35.98
N SER A 30 9.69 -5.80 -36.68
CA SER A 30 10.24 -6.45 -37.89
C SER A 30 9.24 -6.44 -39.05
N ASP A 31 9.74 -6.51 -40.29
CA ASP A 31 8.87 -6.73 -41.46
C ASP A 31 8.02 -8.00 -41.28
N LEU A 32 6.75 -7.89 -41.68
CA LEU A 32 5.78 -8.96 -41.53
C LEU A 32 6.21 -10.21 -42.33
N PRO A 33 6.05 -11.44 -41.80
CA PRO A 33 6.33 -12.65 -42.55
C PRO A 33 5.60 -12.67 -43.89
N LEU A 34 6.29 -13.07 -44.97
CA LEU A 34 5.76 -13.05 -46.35
C LEU A 34 4.38 -13.72 -46.50
N ASN A 35 4.12 -14.77 -45.72
CA ASN A 35 2.83 -15.45 -45.71
C ASN A 35 1.70 -14.55 -45.17
N LEU A 36 1.96 -13.86 -44.07
CA LEU A 36 0.98 -12.99 -43.42
C LEU A 36 0.76 -11.70 -44.24
N ALA A 37 1.82 -11.15 -44.83
CA ALA A 37 1.71 -10.05 -45.80
C ALA A 37 0.89 -10.44 -47.04
N LYS A 38 0.99 -11.70 -47.49
CA LYS A 38 0.13 -12.22 -48.57
C LYS A 38 -1.33 -12.35 -48.12
N LYS A 39 -1.59 -12.85 -46.91
CA LYS A 39 -2.95 -12.94 -46.33
C LYS A 39 -3.61 -11.56 -46.20
N LEU A 40 -2.87 -10.52 -45.82
CA LEU A 40 -3.40 -9.15 -45.78
C LEU A 40 -3.87 -8.69 -47.16
N LYS A 41 -3.03 -8.87 -48.19
CA LYS A 41 -3.36 -8.51 -49.58
C LYS A 41 -4.53 -9.30 -50.15
N GLU A 42 -4.64 -10.59 -49.79
CA GLU A 42 -5.76 -11.45 -50.21
C GLU A 42 -7.09 -11.01 -49.57
N ASN A 43 -7.05 -10.50 -48.34
CA ASN A 43 -8.22 -10.01 -47.60
C ASN A 43 -8.51 -8.51 -47.81
N HIS A 44 -7.75 -7.82 -48.67
CA HIS A 44 -7.87 -6.38 -48.90
C HIS A 44 -9.32 -5.93 -49.16
N ALA A 45 -10.05 -6.64 -50.03
CA ALA A 45 -11.44 -6.30 -50.33
C ALA A 45 -12.34 -6.36 -49.08
N TRP A 46 -12.14 -7.33 -48.20
CA TRP A 46 -12.86 -7.43 -46.92
C TRP A 46 -12.53 -6.27 -45.98
N PHE A 47 -11.28 -5.79 -45.98
CA PHE A 47 -10.91 -4.63 -45.19
C PHE A 47 -11.51 -3.33 -45.72
N VAL A 48 -11.61 -3.16 -47.04
CA VAL A 48 -12.22 -1.96 -47.64
C VAL A 48 -13.75 -1.97 -47.51
N ASP A 49 -14.41 -3.10 -47.77
CA ASP A 49 -15.88 -3.22 -47.72
C ASP A 49 -16.43 -3.51 -46.31
N ILE A 50 -15.56 -3.87 -45.37
CA ILE A 50 -15.81 -4.03 -43.94
C ILE A 50 -17.05 -4.92 -43.69
N LEU A 51 -18.08 -4.36 -43.03
CA LEU A 51 -19.26 -5.08 -42.58
C LEU A 51 -20.28 -5.30 -43.71
N SER A 52 -20.13 -4.67 -44.90
CA SER A 52 -21.03 -4.94 -46.05
C SER A 52 -20.77 -6.29 -46.70
N CYS A 53 -19.60 -6.90 -46.45
CA CYS A 53 -19.32 -8.24 -46.91
C CYS A 53 -20.19 -9.30 -46.21
N PHE A 54 -20.77 -8.97 -45.05
CA PHE A 54 -21.85 -9.74 -44.43
C PHE A 54 -23.18 -9.33 -45.08
N LYS A 55 -23.60 -10.09 -46.08
CA LYS A 55 -24.71 -9.74 -46.97
C LYS A 55 -26.07 -10.01 -46.33
N LEU A 56 -27.08 -9.32 -46.82
CA LEU A 56 -28.48 -9.54 -46.46
C LEU A 56 -29.02 -10.87 -47.04
N PRO A 57 -30.12 -11.42 -46.49
CA PRO A 57 -30.75 -12.64 -46.99
C PRO A 57 -31.10 -12.57 -48.48
N ASN A 58 -30.86 -13.66 -49.20
CA ASN A 58 -30.99 -13.72 -50.65
C ASN A 58 -31.63 -15.03 -51.08
N GLN A 59 -32.72 -14.95 -51.85
CA GLN A 59 -33.45 -16.11 -52.32
C GLN A 59 -32.55 -17.11 -53.09
N LYS A 60 -31.55 -16.62 -53.84
CA LYS A 60 -30.59 -17.50 -54.54
C LYS A 60 -29.73 -18.31 -53.57
N SER A 61 -29.29 -17.70 -52.47
CA SER A 61 -28.50 -18.34 -51.42
C SER A 61 -29.35 -19.37 -50.66
N LYS A 62 -30.60 -19.01 -50.34
CA LYS A 62 -31.59 -19.94 -49.77
C LYS A 62 -31.84 -21.16 -50.64
N ASP A 63 -32.01 -20.95 -51.94
CA ASP A 63 -32.25 -22.03 -52.90
C ASP A 63 -31.02 -22.93 -53.06
N ALA A 64 -29.81 -22.36 -52.99
CA ALA A 64 -28.55 -23.09 -53.10
C ALA A 64 -28.33 -24.10 -51.96
N LEU A 65 -28.83 -23.81 -50.76
CA LEU A 65 -28.80 -24.73 -49.61
C LEU A 65 -29.71 -25.97 -49.79
N ASN A 66 -30.50 -26.06 -50.86
CA ASN A 66 -31.24 -27.28 -51.21
C ASN A 66 -30.38 -28.32 -51.95
N SER A 67 -29.17 -27.94 -52.38
CA SER A 67 -28.24 -28.84 -53.06
C SER A 67 -27.40 -29.66 -52.07
N LYS A 68 -26.89 -30.82 -52.49
CA LYS A 68 -26.01 -31.66 -51.64
C LYS A 68 -24.60 -31.06 -51.48
N LYS A 69 -24.10 -30.43 -52.55
CA LYS A 69 -22.78 -29.78 -52.56
C LYS A 69 -22.92 -28.36 -53.07
N LEU A 70 -22.29 -27.43 -52.35
CA LEU A 70 -22.27 -26.01 -52.69
C LEU A 70 -20.83 -25.63 -53.06
N LYS A 71 -20.64 -24.97 -54.21
CA LYS A 71 -19.35 -24.43 -54.62
C LYS A 71 -19.35 -22.91 -54.44
N ILE A 72 -18.41 -22.41 -53.64
CA ILE A 72 -18.23 -20.98 -53.32
C ILE A 72 -16.83 -20.58 -53.77
N GLY A 73 -16.69 -19.97 -54.95
CA GLY A 73 -15.38 -19.70 -55.54
C GLY A 73 -14.53 -20.97 -55.71
N SER A 74 -13.37 -21.04 -55.04
CA SER A 74 -12.47 -22.20 -55.00
C SER A 74 -12.87 -23.27 -53.97
N GLN A 75 -13.76 -22.95 -53.02
CA GLN A 75 -14.15 -23.80 -51.90
C GLN A 75 -15.39 -24.64 -52.23
N GLN A 76 -15.52 -25.80 -51.58
CA GLN A 76 -16.66 -26.70 -51.74
C GLN A 76 -17.18 -27.17 -50.37
N LEU A 77 -18.46 -26.95 -50.11
CA LEU A 77 -19.16 -27.32 -48.86
C LEU A 77 -20.15 -28.46 -49.10
N SER A 78 -20.26 -29.34 -48.10
CA SER A 78 -21.25 -30.42 -48.09
C SER A 78 -22.41 -30.04 -47.18
N ILE A 79 -23.61 -29.91 -47.74
CA ILE A 79 -24.76 -29.42 -46.97
C ILE A 79 -25.38 -30.56 -46.17
N GLN A 80 -25.39 -30.41 -44.84
CA GLN A 80 -26.03 -31.33 -43.89
C GLN A 80 -27.42 -30.80 -43.54
N SER A 81 -28.46 -31.65 -43.61
CA SER A 81 -29.85 -31.19 -43.46
C SER A 81 -30.15 -30.59 -42.08
N HIS A 82 -29.57 -31.15 -41.02
CA HIS A 82 -29.80 -30.68 -39.65
C HIS A 82 -29.11 -29.33 -39.36
N LEU A 83 -28.03 -29.00 -40.06
CA LEU A 83 -27.36 -27.69 -39.98
C LEU A 83 -28.08 -26.62 -40.80
N LYS A 84 -28.67 -27.02 -41.93
CA LYS A 84 -29.45 -26.14 -42.80
C LYS A 84 -30.61 -25.47 -42.05
N ASP A 85 -31.39 -26.23 -41.28
CA ASP A 85 -32.55 -25.68 -40.58
C ASP A 85 -32.11 -24.65 -39.51
N LYS A 86 -31.02 -24.95 -38.79
CA LYS A 86 -30.38 -24.00 -37.86
C LYS A 86 -29.85 -22.76 -38.59
N ALA A 87 -29.21 -22.93 -39.75
CA ALA A 87 -28.69 -21.82 -40.56
C ALA A 87 -29.79 -20.88 -41.06
N LEU A 88 -30.95 -21.42 -41.47
CA LEU A 88 -32.11 -20.61 -41.88
C LEU A 88 -32.71 -19.83 -40.70
N GLN A 89 -32.74 -20.43 -39.51
CA GLN A 89 -33.16 -19.74 -38.29
C GLN A 89 -32.21 -18.59 -37.94
N ILE A 90 -30.90 -18.83 -37.97
CA ILE A 90 -29.88 -17.81 -37.72
C ILE A 90 -29.94 -16.69 -38.77
N SER A 91 -30.10 -17.03 -40.05
CA SER A 91 -30.25 -16.06 -41.14
C SER A 91 -31.42 -15.10 -40.90
N SER A 92 -32.57 -15.62 -40.43
CA SER A 92 -33.72 -14.78 -40.09
C SER A 92 -33.50 -13.90 -38.85
N CYS A 93 -32.71 -14.37 -37.87
CA CYS A 93 -32.44 -13.64 -36.63
C CYS A 93 -31.41 -12.52 -36.83
N LEU A 94 -30.31 -12.80 -37.54
CA LEU A 94 -29.20 -11.86 -37.74
C LEU A 94 -29.32 -11.03 -39.03
N LEU A 95 -30.34 -11.28 -39.85
CA LEU A 95 -30.48 -10.70 -41.20
C LEU A 95 -29.21 -10.92 -42.04
N LEU A 96 -28.68 -12.15 -41.98
CA LEU A 96 -27.47 -12.58 -42.70
C LEU A 96 -27.85 -13.51 -43.85
N ASP A 97 -27.10 -13.45 -44.96
CA ASP A 97 -27.23 -14.37 -46.10
C ASP A 97 -27.24 -15.83 -45.64
N GLU A 98 -28.11 -16.64 -46.26
CA GLU A 98 -28.34 -18.01 -45.85
C GLU A 98 -27.07 -18.89 -45.95
N VAL A 99 -26.23 -18.66 -46.97
CA VAL A 99 -24.97 -19.40 -47.15
C VAL A 99 -23.95 -18.97 -46.09
N GLN A 100 -23.85 -17.68 -45.79
CA GLN A 100 -22.96 -17.17 -44.74
C GLN A 100 -23.40 -17.64 -43.34
N SER A 101 -24.72 -17.70 -43.11
CA SER A 101 -25.30 -18.25 -41.89
C SER A 101 -24.97 -19.73 -41.72
N TYR A 102 -24.98 -20.50 -42.83
CA TYR A 102 -24.57 -21.90 -42.81
C TYR A 102 -23.09 -22.06 -42.46
N ILE A 103 -22.20 -21.27 -43.08
CA ILE A 103 -20.75 -21.29 -42.78
C ILE A 103 -20.50 -20.99 -41.30
N LEU A 104 -21.20 -19.99 -40.75
CA LEU A 104 -21.06 -19.61 -39.33
C LEU A 104 -21.51 -20.75 -38.41
N VAL A 105 -22.66 -21.37 -38.68
CA VAL A 105 -23.18 -22.51 -37.90
C VAL A 105 -22.25 -23.71 -37.96
N GLU A 106 -21.76 -24.06 -39.14
CA GLU A 106 -20.83 -25.17 -39.35
C GLU A 106 -19.54 -24.97 -38.55
N ARG A 107 -18.88 -23.81 -38.69
CA ARG A 107 -17.66 -23.47 -37.94
C ARG A 107 -17.89 -23.47 -36.43
N SER A 108 -18.99 -22.90 -35.98
CA SER A 108 -19.29 -22.79 -34.54
C SER A 108 -19.45 -24.17 -33.88
N ILE A 109 -19.99 -25.15 -34.61
CA ILE A 109 -20.15 -26.53 -34.12
C ILE A 109 -18.81 -27.28 -34.16
N GLU A 110 -17.95 -27.03 -35.15
CA GLU A 110 -16.59 -27.59 -35.20
C GLU A 110 -15.74 -27.12 -34.01
N TYR A 111 -15.87 -25.84 -33.61
CA TYR A 111 -15.16 -25.28 -32.46
C TYR A 111 -15.69 -25.76 -31.11
N ASN A 112 -16.98 -26.11 -31.01
CA ASN A 112 -17.58 -26.61 -29.77
C ASN A 112 -18.63 -27.69 -30.04
N SER A 113 -18.20 -28.95 -30.05
CA SER A 113 -19.08 -30.10 -30.30
C SER A 113 -20.27 -30.22 -29.33
N ALA A 114 -20.16 -29.66 -28.12
CA ALA A 114 -21.26 -29.64 -27.14
C ALA A 114 -22.39 -28.64 -27.51
N ALA A 115 -22.12 -27.66 -28.38
CA ALA A 115 -23.12 -26.69 -28.82
C ALA A 115 -24.16 -27.30 -29.77
N ALA A 116 -23.86 -28.43 -30.42
CA ALA A 116 -24.79 -29.12 -31.32
C ALA A 116 -26.08 -29.59 -30.62
N ASP A 117 -25.96 -29.96 -29.33
CA ASP A 117 -27.02 -30.54 -28.49
C ASP A 117 -27.69 -29.53 -27.54
N SER A 118 -27.28 -28.25 -27.58
CA SER A 118 -27.82 -27.18 -26.72
C SER A 118 -29.27 -26.82 -27.04
N THR A 119 -29.98 -26.23 -26.06
CA THR A 119 -31.35 -25.76 -26.28
C THR A 119 -31.40 -24.66 -27.35
N ALA A 120 -32.51 -24.55 -28.09
CA ALA A 120 -32.62 -23.59 -29.19
C ALA A 120 -32.29 -22.12 -28.81
N PRO A 121 -32.62 -21.61 -27.60
CA PRO A 121 -32.23 -20.25 -27.19
C PRO A 121 -30.73 -20.12 -26.92
N GLU A 122 -30.12 -21.05 -26.18
CA GLU A 122 -28.69 -21.05 -25.85
C GLU A 122 -27.82 -21.14 -27.12
N PHE A 123 -28.28 -21.92 -28.09
CA PHE A 123 -27.62 -22.03 -29.40
C PHE A 123 -27.59 -20.69 -30.14
N ILE A 124 -28.69 -19.93 -30.14
CA ILE A 124 -28.74 -18.60 -30.78
C ILE A 124 -27.78 -17.62 -30.11
N HIS A 125 -27.74 -17.58 -28.77
CA HIS A 125 -26.81 -16.73 -28.03
C HIS A 125 -25.36 -17.03 -28.43
N PHE A 126 -24.99 -18.31 -28.46
CA PHE A 126 -23.64 -18.73 -28.83
C PHE A 126 -23.27 -18.31 -30.27
N ILE A 127 -24.17 -18.53 -31.24
CA ILE A 127 -23.93 -18.13 -32.63
C ILE A 127 -23.87 -16.61 -32.79
N LEU A 128 -24.67 -15.85 -32.02
CA LEU A 128 -24.63 -14.40 -32.02
C LEU A 128 -23.26 -13.88 -31.57
N VAL A 129 -22.71 -14.42 -30.48
CA VAL A 129 -21.35 -14.07 -30.03
C VAL A 129 -20.32 -14.38 -31.11
N GLN A 130 -20.39 -15.55 -31.77
CA GLN A 130 -19.44 -15.88 -32.84
C GLN A 130 -19.57 -14.96 -34.06
N TYR A 131 -20.80 -14.55 -34.41
CA TYR A 131 -21.05 -13.60 -35.49
C TYR A 131 -20.40 -12.24 -35.22
N TYR A 132 -20.67 -11.66 -34.06
CA TYR A 132 -20.11 -10.38 -33.66
C TYR A 132 -18.60 -10.47 -33.47
N LYS A 133 -18.10 -11.57 -32.90
CA LYS A 133 -16.66 -11.82 -32.78
C LYS A 133 -15.95 -11.77 -34.13
N GLU A 134 -16.46 -12.43 -35.17
CA GLU A 134 -15.84 -12.40 -36.50
C GLU A 134 -15.84 -10.99 -37.11
N ARG A 135 -16.93 -10.24 -36.94
CA ARG A 135 -17.06 -8.84 -37.41
C ARG A 135 -16.11 -7.89 -36.68
N GLN A 136 -16.05 -8.01 -35.36
CA GLN A 136 -15.13 -7.25 -34.54
C GLN A 136 -13.67 -7.62 -34.83
N CYS A 137 -13.36 -8.91 -35.07
CA CYS A 137 -12.02 -9.33 -35.46
C CYS A 137 -11.60 -8.74 -36.81
N LEU A 138 -12.53 -8.60 -37.77
CA LEU A 138 -12.27 -7.89 -39.02
C LEU A 138 -11.87 -6.42 -38.76
N LEU A 139 -12.62 -5.72 -37.92
CA LEU A 139 -12.31 -4.34 -37.51
C LEU A 139 -10.97 -4.27 -36.75
N LYS A 140 -10.72 -5.20 -35.83
CA LYS A 140 -9.46 -5.29 -35.08
C LYS A 140 -8.26 -5.54 -35.99
N CYS A 141 -8.40 -6.33 -37.06
CA CYS A 141 -7.37 -6.47 -38.08
C CYS A 141 -7.04 -5.12 -38.75
N ILE A 142 -8.05 -4.34 -39.13
CA ILE A 142 -7.84 -3.01 -39.71
C ILE A 142 -7.15 -2.09 -38.71
N ARG A 143 -7.65 -2.06 -37.47
CA ARG A 143 -7.06 -1.28 -36.38
C ARG A 143 -5.59 -1.65 -36.13
N TRP A 144 -5.28 -2.94 -36.13
CA TRP A 144 -3.91 -3.45 -36.00
C TRP A 144 -3.01 -2.99 -37.14
N ILE A 145 -3.49 -3.06 -38.40
CA ILE A 145 -2.75 -2.58 -39.58
C ILE A 145 -2.38 -1.10 -39.41
N LEU A 146 -3.32 -0.27 -38.94
CA LEU A 146 -3.07 1.16 -38.71
C LEU A 146 -2.10 1.38 -37.56
N MET A 147 -2.34 0.78 -36.39
CA MET A 147 -1.44 0.92 -35.24
C MET A 147 0.00 0.49 -35.57
N HIS A 148 0.16 -0.62 -36.29
CA HIS A 148 1.47 -1.11 -36.69
C HIS A 148 2.13 -0.17 -37.71
N ALA A 149 1.35 0.40 -38.65
CA ALA A 149 1.85 1.37 -39.61
C ALA A 149 2.34 2.68 -38.93
N ILE A 150 1.65 3.12 -37.87
CA ILE A 150 2.04 4.29 -37.05
C ILE A 150 3.32 3.98 -36.27
N TYR A 151 3.38 2.81 -35.61
CA TYR A 151 4.53 2.40 -34.80
C TYR A 151 5.84 2.34 -35.59
N ILE A 152 5.78 1.88 -36.85
CA ILE A 152 6.93 1.84 -37.76
C ILE A 152 7.52 3.25 -38.03
N GLY A 153 6.69 4.29 -37.96
CA GLY A 153 7.11 5.67 -38.18
C GLY A 153 7.58 5.97 -39.62
N PRO A 154 8.28 7.09 -39.84
CA PRO A 154 8.73 7.54 -41.16
C PRO A 154 9.99 6.83 -41.68
N VAL A 155 10.71 6.09 -40.82
CA VAL A 155 12.08 5.62 -41.11
C VAL A 155 12.14 4.45 -42.11
N SER A 156 11.05 3.67 -42.28
CA SER A 156 10.98 2.61 -43.28
C SER A 156 9.84 2.84 -44.29
N GLU A 157 10.09 3.65 -45.32
CA GLU A 157 9.12 3.90 -46.40
C GLU A 157 8.71 2.64 -47.17
N ASN A 158 9.51 1.57 -47.16
CA ASN A 158 9.28 0.32 -47.92
C ASN A 158 8.60 -0.80 -47.12
N ASN A 159 7.78 -0.48 -46.10
CA ASN A 159 7.09 -1.50 -45.31
C ASN A 159 5.72 -1.88 -45.90
N SER A 160 5.52 -3.18 -46.10
CA SER A 160 4.30 -3.73 -46.73
C SER A 160 2.99 -3.43 -45.97
N VAL A 161 3.03 -3.25 -44.65
CA VAL A 161 1.86 -2.92 -43.83
C VAL A 161 1.47 -1.45 -44.01
N LYS A 162 2.46 -0.56 -44.13
CA LYS A 162 2.22 0.88 -44.38
C LYS A 162 1.64 1.13 -45.77
N ASP A 163 2.11 0.39 -46.77
CA ASP A 163 1.54 0.41 -48.12
C ASP A 163 0.08 -0.06 -48.13
N GLU A 164 -0.20 -1.14 -47.40
CA GLU A 164 -1.56 -1.67 -47.26
C GLU A 164 -2.48 -0.66 -46.58
N ALA A 165 -2.05 -0.05 -45.48
CA ALA A 165 -2.80 0.99 -44.77
C ALA A 165 -3.17 2.16 -45.70
N LYS A 166 -2.20 2.73 -46.43
CA LYS A 166 -2.45 3.81 -47.41
C LYS A 166 -3.42 3.38 -48.50
N LYS A 167 -3.29 2.16 -49.01
CA LYS A 167 -4.15 1.63 -50.06
C LYS A 167 -5.60 1.48 -49.60
N LEU A 168 -5.85 1.07 -48.35
CA LEU A 168 -7.20 0.97 -47.81
C LEU A 168 -7.97 2.30 -47.91
N PHE A 169 -7.32 3.42 -47.56
CA PHE A 169 -7.93 4.74 -47.66
C PHE A 169 -8.06 5.23 -49.11
N HIS A 170 -7.07 4.94 -49.95
CA HIS A 170 -7.17 5.21 -51.39
C HIS A 170 -8.39 4.52 -52.04
N ASP A 171 -8.68 3.28 -51.61
CA ASP A 171 -9.79 2.48 -52.11
C ASP A 171 -11.14 2.80 -51.41
N GLY A 172 -11.18 3.85 -50.59
CA GLY A 172 -12.41 4.48 -50.09
C GLY A 172 -12.89 4.02 -48.71
N LEU A 173 -12.01 3.43 -47.88
CA LEU A 173 -12.33 2.96 -46.53
C LEU A 173 -13.00 4.03 -45.65
N GLU A 174 -12.50 5.28 -45.66
CA GLU A 174 -13.03 6.40 -44.87
C GLU A 174 -14.54 6.62 -45.09
N SER A 175 -14.94 6.79 -46.35
CA SER A 175 -16.34 7.03 -46.71
C SER A 175 -17.27 5.91 -46.27
N LYS A 176 -16.79 4.66 -46.30
CA LYS A 176 -17.52 3.48 -45.88
C LYS A 176 -17.66 3.42 -44.37
N LEU A 177 -16.58 3.64 -43.61
CA LEU A 177 -16.62 3.71 -42.14
C LEU A 177 -17.63 4.75 -41.66
N VAL A 178 -17.62 5.96 -42.24
CA VAL A 178 -18.56 7.03 -41.88
C VAL A 178 -20.00 6.65 -42.21
N TYR A 179 -20.24 6.04 -43.37
CA TYR A 179 -21.57 5.54 -43.74
C TYR A 179 -22.05 4.45 -42.76
N PHE A 180 -21.18 3.48 -42.43
CA PHE A 180 -21.50 2.41 -41.51
C PHE A 180 -21.79 2.90 -40.10
N LEU A 181 -20.98 3.82 -39.57
CA LEU A 181 -21.23 4.43 -38.26
C LEU A 181 -22.64 5.03 -38.20
N LYS A 182 -23.03 5.81 -39.21
CA LYS A 182 -24.38 6.37 -39.28
C LYS A 182 -25.46 5.28 -39.32
N CYS A 183 -25.24 4.21 -40.08
CA CYS A 183 -26.16 3.09 -40.14
C CYS A 183 -26.29 2.36 -38.80
N LEU A 184 -25.19 2.07 -38.12
CA LEU A 184 -25.16 1.39 -36.82
C LEU A 184 -25.93 2.19 -35.77
N LEU A 185 -25.64 3.49 -35.63
CA LEU A 185 -26.32 4.39 -34.71
C LEU A 185 -27.84 4.51 -34.95
N SER A 186 -28.27 4.29 -36.20
CA SER A 186 -29.68 4.37 -36.62
C SER A 186 -30.43 3.03 -36.56
N ARG A 187 -29.75 1.90 -36.30
CA ARG A 187 -30.39 0.57 -36.31
C ARG A 187 -31.40 0.42 -35.18
N SER A 188 -32.60 -0.05 -35.52
CA SER A 188 -33.59 -0.52 -34.54
C SER A 188 -33.30 -1.96 -34.13
N TYR A 189 -33.70 -2.33 -32.92
CA TYR A 189 -33.56 -3.69 -32.41
C TYR A 189 -34.54 -4.64 -33.13
N PRO A 190 -34.18 -5.93 -33.31
CA PRO A 190 -35.12 -6.93 -33.81
C PRO A 190 -36.26 -7.17 -32.78
N GLU A 191 -37.51 -7.08 -33.20
CA GLU A 191 -38.71 -7.13 -32.32
C GLU A 191 -38.91 -8.46 -31.56
N GLN A 192 -38.12 -9.50 -31.83
CA GLN A 192 -38.30 -10.87 -31.32
C GLN A 192 -37.20 -11.36 -30.35
N MET A 193 -36.41 -10.45 -29.76
CA MET A 193 -35.36 -10.82 -28.81
C MET A 193 -35.83 -10.83 -27.36
N ASP A 194 -35.36 -11.81 -26.59
CA ASP A 194 -35.49 -11.77 -25.13
C ASP A 194 -34.50 -10.76 -24.51
N VAL A 195 -34.65 -10.48 -23.21
CA VAL A 195 -33.86 -9.44 -22.52
C VAL A 195 -32.37 -9.78 -22.47
N ALA A 196 -32.01 -11.06 -22.30
CA ALA A 196 -30.62 -11.47 -22.20
C ALA A 196 -29.91 -11.34 -23.56
N LEU A 197 -30.59 -11.75 -24.63
CA LEU A 197 -30.12 -11.64 -26.00
C LEU A 197 -30.03 -10.17 -26.44
N PHE A 198 -30.97 -9.32 -25.99
CA PHE A 198 -30.92 -7.88 -26.23
C PHE A 198 -29.70 -7.23 -25.59
N ASN A 199 -29.43 -7.52 -24.30
CA ASN A 199 -28.28 -6.94 -23.59
C ASN A 199 -26.96 -7.31 -24.28
N LEU A 200 -26.80 -8.60 -24.62
CA LEU A 200 -25.63 -9.07 -25.37
C LEU A 200 -25.52 -8.37 -26.72
N TRP A 201 -26.60 -8.31 -27.50
CA TRP A 201 -26.61 -7.62 -28.78
C TRP A 201 -26.25 -6.13 -28.68
N ALA A 202 -26.74 -5.44 -27.64
CA ALA A 202 -26.45 -4.04 -27.39
C ALA A 202 -24.97 -3.80 -27.07
N GLU A 203 -24.38 -4.61 -26.19
CA GLU A 203 -22.95 -4.56 -25.86
C GLU A 203 -22.07 -4.84 -27.08
N GLU A 204 -22.35 -5.93 -27.82
CA GLU A 204 -21.57 -6.31 -29.00
C GLU A 204 -21.66 -5.27 -30.13
N THR A 205 -22.80 -4.61 -30.28
CA THR A 205 -22.99 -3.52 -31.26
C THR A 205 -22.23 -2.26 -30.84
N LEU A 206 -22.25 -1.89 -29.56
CA LEU A 206 -21.49 -0.74 -29.06
C LEU A 206 -19.98 -0.97 -29.16
N ILE A 207 -19.50 -2.21 -29.02
CA ILE A 207 -18.09 -2.56 -29.27
C ILE A 207 -17.73 -2.30 -30.75
N GLU A 208 -18.61 -2.64 -31.69
CA GLU A 208 -18.39 -2.32 -33.11
C GLU A 208 -18.33 -0.81 -33.36
N ASP A 209 -19.23 -0.03 -32.75
CA ASP A 209 -19.23 1.44 -32.87
C ASP A 209 -17.90 2.03 -32.39
N ASN A 210 -17.41 1.58 -31.23
CA ASN A 210 -16.12 2.02 -30.68
C ASN A 210 -14.93 1.60 -31.56
N LEU A 211 -14.93 0.39 -32.13
CA LEU A 211 -13.88 -0.07 -33.03
C LEU A 211 -13.85 0.72 -34.35
N VAL A 212 -15.02 1.09 -34.89
CA VAL A 212 -15.10 1.94 -36.08
C VAL A 212 -14.52 3.32 -35.80
N LEU A 213 -14.84 3.90 -34.64
CA LEU A 213 -14.30 5.19 -34.21
C LEU A 213 -12.81 5.12 -33.89
N ASP A 214 -12.30 4.04 -33.31
CA ASP A 214 -10.86 3.81 -33.13
C ASP A 214 -10.12 3.85 -34.48
N ILE A 215 -10.63 3.12 -35.48
CA ILE A 215 -10.04 3.09 -36.82
C ILE A 215 -10.05 4.47 -37.46
N LEU A 216 -11.17 5.20 -37.36
CA LEU A 216 -11.28 6.57 -37.87
C LEU A 216 -10.33 7.51 -37.14
N PHE A 217 -10.19 7.40 -35.83
CA PHE A 217 -9.26 8.20 -35.05
C PHE A 217 -7.81 7.95 -35.50
N LEU A 218 -7.39 6.69 -35.60
CA LEU A 218 -6.06 6.32 -36.08
C LEU A 218 -5.79 6.80 -37.51
N ALA A 219 -6.82 6.85 -38.36
CA ALA A 219 -6.71 7.34 -39.73
C ALA A 219 -6.36 8.83 -39.82
N TYR A 220 -6.86 9.63 -38.88
CA TYR A 220 -6.63 11.08 -38.83
C TYR A 220 -5.44 11.47 -37.95
N TYR A 221 -5.15 10.72 -36.89
CA TYR A 221 -4.09 11.03 -35.93
C TYR A 221 -2.68 10.91 -36.54
N ASP A 222 -2.44 9.89 -37.37
CA ASP A 222 -1.29 9.84 -38.27
C ASP A 222 -1.87 9.87 -39.69
N PRO A 223 -1.58 10.90 -40.53
CA PRO A 223 -2.47 11.29 -41.62
C PRO A 223 -2.44 10.31 -42.81
N PHE A 224 -3.10 9.16 -42.65
CA PHE A 224 -3.39 8.24 -43.75
C PHE A 224 -4.46 8.83 -44.68
N CYS A 225 -5.36 9.65 -44.14
CA CYS A 225 -6.31 10.46 -44.90
C CYS A 225 -6.50 11.86 -44.29
N THR A 226 -6.94 12.81 -45.11
CA THR A 226 -7.23 14.19 -44.69
C THR A 226 -8.74 14.40 -44.63
N CYS A 227 -9.26 14.80 -43.46
CA CYS A 227 -10.70 15.04 -43.29
C CYS A 227 -11.17 16.27 -44.08
N GLY A 228 -11.90 16.05 -45.18
CA GLY A 228 -12.56 17.13 -45.91
C GLY A 228 -13.72 17.77 -45.14
N SER A 229 -14.10 19.00 -45.50
CA SER A 229 -15.20 19.75 -44.86
C SER A 229 -16.54 19.00 -44.88
N GLU A 230 -16.84 18.31 -45.98
CA GLU A 230 -18.05 17.48 -46.13
C GLU A 230 -18.10 16.32 -45.14
N ILE A 231 -16.96 15.69 -44.84
CA ILE A 231 -16.88 14.58 -43.89
C ILE A 231 -16.94 15.14 -42.46
N TRP A 232 -16.23 16.24 -42.20
CA TRP A 232 -16.28 16.92 -40.90
C TRP A 232 -17.70 17.32 -40.51
N LYS A 233 -18.45 17.96 -41.43
CA LYS A 233 -19.86 18.34 -41.21
C LYS A 233 -20.76 17.12 -40.95
N LYS A 234 -20.47 15.97 -41.58
CA LYS A 234 -21.20 14.71 -41.29
C LYS A 234 -20.91 14.23 -39.87
N PHE A 235 -19.65 14.24 -39.42
CA PHE A 235 -19.32 13.92 -38.03
C PHE A 235 -19.98 14.89 -37.06
N GLY A 236 -19.95 16.20 -37.32
CA GLY A 236 -20.61 17.19 -36.48
C GLY A 236 -22.13 16.98 -36.41
N SER A 237 -22.77 16.62 -37.53
CA SER A 237 -24.20 16.30 -37.56
C SER A 237 -24.53 15.01 -36.78
N ILE A 238 -23.70 13.97 -36.92
CA ILE A 238 -23.85 12.73 -36.14
C ILE A 238 -23.66 13.01 -34.66
N TYR A 239 -22.61 13.76 -34.28
CA TYR A 239 -22.35 14.10 -32.89
C TYR A 239 -23.51 14.89 -32.28
N LYS A 240 -24.02 15.91 -32.98
CA LYS A 240 -25.21 16.65 -32.56
C LYS A 240 -26.42 15.74 -32.36
N GLY A 241 -26.69 14.83 -33.30
CA GLY A 241 -27.79 13.88 -33.18
C GLY A 241 -27.63 12.92 -32.00
N ILE A 242 -26.39 12.54 -31.65
CA ILE A 242 -26.11 11.72 -30.45
C ILE A 242 -26.46 12.52 -29.18
N LEU A 243 -26.00 13.77 -29.08
CA LEU A 243 -26.27 14.63 -27.91
C LEU A 243 -27.76 14.97 -27.78
N ALA A 244 -28.46 15.17 -28.90
CA ALA A 244 -29.90 15.41 -28.94
C ALA A 244 -30.75 14.16 -28.68
N GLY A 245 -30.14 12.97 -28.57
CA GLY A 245 -30.85 11.71 -28.34
C GLY A 245 -31.61 11.19 -29.56
N GLU A 246 -31.25 11.61 -30.78
CA GLU A 246 -31.88 11.18 -32.03
C GLU A 246 -31.52 9.72 -32.40
N TYR A 247 -30.38 9.23 -31.90
CA TYR A 247 -29.90 7.86 -32.12
C TYR A 247 -30.24 6.93 -30.96
N ASN A 248 -30.13 5.62 -31.19
CA ASN A 248 -30.49 4.62 -30.19
C ASN A 248 -29.44 4.43 -29.08
N LEU A 249 -28.33 5.18 -29.10
CA LEU A 249 -27.21 5.06 -28.17
C LEU A 249 -27.63 5.11 -26.69
N GLY A 250 -28.53 6.04 -26.32
CA GLY A 250 -29.06 6.16 -24.96
C GLY A 250 -30.05 5.05 -24.59
N LYS A 251 -30.69 4.40 -25.59
CA LYS A 251 -31.61 3.27 -25.37
C LYS A 251 -30.87 1.94 -25.20
N LEU A 252 -29.65 1.83 -25.74
CA LEU A 252 -28.79 0.65 -25.63
C LEU A 252 -28.06 0.58 -24.27
N ALA A 253 -27.94 1.70 -23.57
CA ALA A 253 -27.22 1.85 -22.31
C ALA A 253 -27.97 1.26 -21.09
N ILE A 254 -28.36 -0.02 -21.17
CA ILE A 254 -29.11 -0.74 -20.13
C ILE A 254 -28.18 -1.33 -19.07
N THR A 255 -27.07 -1.94 -19.51
CA THR A 255 -26.04 -2.49 -18.63
C THR A 255 -24.97 -1.44 -18.31
N THR A 256 -24.21 -1.68 -17.24
CA THR A 256 -23.09 -0.81 -16.83
C THR A 256 -22.02 -0.73 -17.93
N GLU A 257 -21.75 -1.85 -18.58
CA GLU A 257 -20.81 -2.00 -19.69
C GLU A 257 -21.30 -1.22 -20.92
N ALA A 258 -22.59 -1.34 -21.27
CA ALA A 258 -23.18 -0.59 -22.37
C ALA A 258 -23.22 0.92 -22.10
N GLN A 259 -23.42 1.35 -20.85
CA GLN A 259 -23.35 2.76 -20.45
C GLN A 259 -21.96 3.34 -20.66
N GLN A 260 -20.92 2.60 -20.23
CA GLN A 260 -19.54 2.98 -20.47
C GLN A 260 -19.27 3.08 -21.97
N LEU A 261 -19.51 2.00 -22.73
CA LEU A 261 -19.25 1.97 -24.18
C LEU A 261 -20.01 3.07 -24.95
N SER A 262 -21.22 3.42 -24.53
CA SER A 262 -22.00 4.53 -25.07
C SER A 262 -21.33 5.88 -24.81
N TYR A 263 -20.82 6.10 -23.60
CA TYR A 263 -20.06 7.30 -23.28
C TYR A 263 -18.72 7.35 -24.04
N HIS A 264 -18.03 6.21 -24.22
CA HIS A 264 -16.83 6.13 -25.06
C HIS A 264 -17.07 6.61 -26.49
N VAL A 265 -18.16 6.17 -27.14
CA VAL A 265 -18.53 6.62 -28.50
C VAL A 265 -18.63 8.13 -28.59
N LYS A 266 -19.24 8.79 -27.58
CA LYS A 266 -19.34 10.25 -27.52
C LYS A 266 -17.97 10.91 -27.46
N VAL A 267 -17.10 10.43 -26.55
CA VAL A 267 -15.76 10.99 -26.33
C VAL A 267 -14.86 10.78 -27.55
N GLN A 268 -14.86 9.60 -28.16
CA GLN A 268 -14.06 9.32 -29.35
C GLN A 268 -14.46 10.23 -30.52
N LEU A 269 -15.76 10.39 -30.79
CA LEU A 269 -16.23 11.25 -31.87
C LEU A 269 -15.90 12.73 -31.61
N LEU A 270 -15.99 13.18 -30.34
CA LEU A 270 -15.55 14.51 -29.92
C LEU A 270 -14.06 14.73 -30.20
N LEU A 271 -13.21 13.77 -29.82
CA LEU A 271 -11.76 13.87 -30.03
C LEU A 271 -11.39 13.83 -31.51
N ILE A 272 -12.08 13.03 -32.34
CA ILE A 272 -11.92 13.05 -33.80
C ILE A 272 -12.27 14.44 -34.37
N LEU A 273 -13.37 15.04 -33.92
CA LEU A 273 -13.79 16.37 -34.37
C LEU A 273 -12.75 17.45 -34.02
N ILE A 274 -12.13 17.36 -32.84
CA ILE A 274 -11.08 18.28 -32.40
C ILE A 274 -9.78 18.04 -33.18
N GLU A 275 -9.34 16.78 -33.31
CA GLU A 275 -8.12 16.39 -34.04
C GLU A 275 -8.15 16.86 -35.50
N THR A 276 -9.28 16.68 -36.16
CA THR A 276 -9.46 17.04 -37.57
C THR A 276 -9.47 18.55 -37.84
N LEU A 277 -9.58 19.40 -36.81
CA LEU A 277 -9.32 20.85 -36.95
C LEU A 277 -7.83 21.14 -37.18
N ASN A 278 -6.95 20.20 -36.85
CA ASN A 278 -5.49 20.27 -37.02
C ASN A 278 -4.89 21.55 -36.40
N LEU A 279 -5.16 21.71 -35.10
CA LEU A 279 -4.66 22.84 -34.31
C LEU A 279 -3.12 22.88 -34.26
N GLU A 280 -2.46 21.72 -34.36
CA GLU A 280 -1.00 21.64 -34.42
C GLU A 280 -0.44 22.39 -35.63
N THR A 281 -0.98 22.13 -36.84
CA THR A 281 -0.51 22.83 -38.04
C THR A 281 -0.81 24.32 -37.96
N LEU A 282 -1.94 24.73 -37.39
CA LEU A 282 -2.24 26.15 -37.19
C LEU A 282 -1.28 26.83 -36.22
N LEU A 283 -0.94 26.18 -35.10
CA LEU A 283 0.05 26.69 -34.16
C LEU A 283 1.42 26.86 -34.83
N GLN A 284 1.83 25.87 -35.63
CA GLN A 284 3.06 25.94 -36.42
C GLN A 284 3.02 27.13 -37.40
N MET A 285 1.90 27.32 -38.10
CA MET A 285 1.75 28.42 -39.06
C MET A 285 1.81 29.79 -38.40
N VAL A 286 1.22 29.94 -37.22
CA VAL A 286 1.27 31.17 -36.42
C VAL A 286 2.71 31.45 -35.97
N HIS A 287 3.42 30.43 -35.49
CA HIS A 287 4.82 30.57 -35.09
C HIS A 287 5.74 30.96 -36.25
N ASP A 288 5.55 30.34 -37.42
CA ASP A 288 6.37 30.58 -38.62
C ASP A 288 5.94 31.85 -39.39
N GLU A 289 4.94 32.60 -38.91
CA GLU A 289 4.33 33.76 -39.58
C GLU A 289 3.95 33.46 -41.04
N THR A 290 3.43 32.26 -41.30
CA THR A 290 3.07 31.83 -42.65
C THR A 290 1.65 32.26 -43.01
N PRO A 291 1.42 32.83 -44.21
CA PRO A 291 0.07 33.22 -44.62
C PRO A 291 -0.80 32.00 -44.89
N TYR A 292 -2.12 32.16 -44.73
CA TYR A 292 -3.10 31.12 -45.05
C TYR A 292 -3.12 30.85 -46.57
N ARG A 293 -2.41 29.81 -47.02
CA ARG A 293 -2.33 29.43 -48.45
C ARG A 293 -3.23 28.23 -48.73
N LYS A 294 -3.91 28.25 -49.88
CA LYS A 294 -4.69 27.13 -50.40
C LYS A 294 -3.75 25.92 -50.62
N GLY A 295 -3.89 24.89 -49.78
CA GLY A 295 -3.04 23.69 -49.76
C GLY A 295 -2.13 23.52 -48.53
N ALA A 296 -2.00 24.53 -47.67
CA ALA A 296 -1.33 24.39 -46.35
C ALA A 296 -2.32 23.97 -45.24
N SER A 297 -3.61 24.23 -45.44
CA SER A 297 -4.71 23.82 -44.57
C SER A 297 -5.78 23.07 -45.38
N THR A 298 -6.52 22.18 -44.71
CA THR A 298 -7.54 21.32 -45.33
C THR A 298 -8.82 22.07 -45.72
N PHE A 299 -9.14 23.18 -45.04
CA PHE A 299 -10.42 23.89 -45.19
C PHE A 299 -10.28 25.22 -45.94
N SER A 300 -11.20 25.52 -46.85
CA SER A 300 -11.33 26.86 -47.45
C SER A 300 -12.13 27.81 -46.56
N PHE A 301 -12.09 29.12 -46.83
CA PHE A 301 -12.89 30.09 -46.05
C PHE A 301 -14.40 29.83 -46.12
N THR A 302 -14.90 29.36 -47.26
CA THR A 302 -16.30 28.96 -47.42
C THR A 302 -16.63 27.71 -46.60
N ASP A 303 -15.69 26.76 -46.52
CA ASP A 303 -15.86 25.59 -45.65
C ASP A 303 -15.96 26.01 -44.18
N VAL A 304 -15.12 26.95 -43.74
CA VAL A 304 -15.13 27.47 -42.36
C VAL A 304 -16.47 28.15 -42.03
N GLN A 305 -17.05 28.93 -42.94
CA GLN A 305 -18.38 29.54 -42.75
C GLN A 305 -19.49 28.48 -42.63
N GLU A 306 -19.44 27.43 -43.45
CA GLU A 306 -20.43 26.34 -43.37
C GLU A 306 -20.27 25.50 -42.10
N MET A 307 -19.03 25.29 -41.65
CA MET A 307 -18.73 24.63 -40.38
C MET A 307 -19.20 25.48 -39.20
N ASP A 308 -18.99 26.80 -39.24
CA ASP A 308 -19.49 27.73 -38.22
C ASP A 308 -21.03 27.71 -38.13
N ALA A 309 -21.71 27.67 -39.29
CA ALA A 309 -23.15 27.52 -39.35
C ALA A 309 -23.65 26.21 -38.72
N LEU A 310 -22.82 25.17 -38.63
CA LEU A 310 -23.13 23.94 -37.89
C LEU A 310 -22.81 24.08 -36.41
N VAL A 311 -21.64 24.60 -36.04
CA VAL A 311 -21.18 24.77 -34.65
C VAL A 311 -22.10 25.71 -33.87
N SER A 312 -22.56 26.80 -34.48
CA SER A 312 -23.54 27.73 -33.91
C SER A 312 -24.88 27.07 -33.52
N THR A 313 -25.18 25.88 -34.06
CA THR A 313 -26.40 25.15 -33.71
C THR A 313 -26.27 24.24 -32.49
N PHE A 314 -25.07 24.12 -31.90
CA PHE A 314 -24.87 23.44 -30.63
C PHE A 314 -25.27 24.36 -29.49
N SER A 315 -26.40 24.07 -28.84
CA SER A 315 -26.81 24.78 -27.63
C SER A 315 -26.00 24.27 -26.44
N ALA A 316 -24.81 24.83 -26.19
CA ALA A 316 -23.95 24.34 -25.10
C ALA A 316 -24.60 24.37 -23.70
N PHE A 317 -25.67 25.16 -23.51
CA PHE A 317 -26.46 25.17 -22.26
C PHE A 317 -27.37 23.93 -22.09
N GLU A 318 -27.80 23.32 -23.19
CA GLU A 318 -28.60 22.09 -23.19
C GLU A 318 -27.72 20.85 -23.43
N MET A 319 -26.63 21.04 -24.17
CA MET A 319 -25.67 20.01 -24.60
C MET A 319 -24.29 20.29 -24.00
N ASN A 320 -24.15 20.16 -22.68
CA ASN A 320 -22.89 20.48 -21.97
C ASN A 320 -21.69 19.69 -22.52
N GLU A 321 -21.92 18.46 -23.00
CA GLU A 321 -20.91 17.58 -23.61
C GLU A 321 -20.32 18.14 -24.93
N ALA A 322 -20.98 19.13 -25.57
CA ALA A 322 -20.46 19.84 -26.74
C ALA A 322 -19.46 20.95 -26.37
N GLY A 323 -19.37 21.32 -25.09
CA GLY A 323 -18.53 22.43 -24.61
C GLY A 323 -17.09 22.41 -25.14
N PRO A 324 -16.34 21.29 -25.06
CA PRO A 324 -14.97 21.24 -25.57
C PRO A 324 -14.87 21.46 -27.08
N LEU A 325 -15.84 20.99 -27.87
CA LEU A 325 -15.86 21.20 -29.32
C LEU A 325 -16.05 22.69 -29.64
N VAL A 326 -16.99 23.34 -28.94
CA VAL A 326 -17.25 24.78 -29.11
C VAL A 326 -16.01 25.59 -28.71
N LEU A 327 -15.32 25.20 -27.63
CA LEU A 327 -14.07 25.84 -27.23
C LEU A 327 -12.94 25.62 -28.25
N ALA A 328 -12.78 24.40 -28.76
CA ALA A 328 -11.81 24.07 -29.80
C ALA A 328 -12.08 24.85 -31.10
N TRP A 329 -13.34 25.04 -31.46
CA TRP A 329 -13.74 25.87 -32.59
C TRP A 329 -13.35 27.35 -32.37
N ALA A 330 -13.58 27.88 -31.17
CA ALA A 330 -13.18 29.25 -30.84
C ALA A 330 -11.66 29.45 -30.91
N VAL A 331 -10.87 28.46 -30.47
CA VAL A 331 -9.40 28.46 -30.59
C VAL A 331 -8.97 28.40 -32.05
N PHE A 332 -9.58 27.50 -32.85
CA PHE A 332 -9.33 27.38 -34.28
C PHE A 332 -9.56 28.72 -35.01
N LEU A 333 -10.71 29.38 -34.75
CA LEU A 333 -11.03 30.69 -35.32
C LEU A 333 -10.02 31.76 -34.90
N TYR A 334 -9.64 31.80 -33.63
CA TYR A 334 -8.65 32.77 -33.13
C TYR A 334 -7.32 32.61 -33.87
N LEU A 335 -6.72 31.40 -33.87
CA LEU A 335 -5.46 31.14 -34.54
C LEU A 335 -5.52 31.50 -36.02
N LEU A 336 -6.60 31.11 -36.71
CA LEU A 336 -6.82 31.44 -38.11
C LEU A 336 -6.87 32.97 -38.34
N THR A 337 -7.48 33.73 -37.43
CA THR A 337 -7.55 35.19 -37.54
C THR A 337 -6.22 35.90 -37.27
N THR A 338 -5.29 35.28 -36.54
CA THR A 338 -3.97 35.85 -36.21
C THR A 338 -2.93 35.73 -37.33
N LEU A 339 -3.18 34.91 -38.36
CA LEU A 339 -2.22 34.68 -39.45
C LEU A 339 -2.01 35.93 -40.35
N PRO A 340 -0.77 36.16 -40.85
CA PRO A 340 -0.43 37.33 -41.66
C PRO A 340 -0.99 37.26 -43.10
N GLY A 341 -1.36 38.40 -43.69
CA GLY A 341 -1.81 38.51 -45.10
C GLY A 341 -3.19 39.16 -45.36
N LYS A 342 -3.71 39.98 -44.44
CA LYS A 342 -5.07 40.53 -44.50
C LYS A 342 -5.15 41.91 -45.16
N ASP A 343 -5.29 41.95 -46.49
CA ASP A 343 -5.80 43.13 -47.20
C ASP A 343 -7.35 43.14 -47.15
N GLY A 344 -7.90 43.92 -46.22
CA GLY A 344 -9.17 44.65 -46.38
C GLY A 344 -10.52 43.93 -46.24
N ASN A 345 -10.69 42.66 -46.65
CA ASN A 345 -12.01 42.01 -46.68
C ASN A 345 -12.00 40.61 -46.05
N ASN A 346 -11.92 40.52 -44.71
CA ASN A 346 -12.07 39.23 -44.03
C ASN A 346 -13.53 39.00 -43.66
N GLU A 347 -14.25 38.22 -44.46
CA GLU A 347 -15.59 37.72 -44.12
C GLU A 347 -15.62 36.89 -42.82
N LEU A 348 -14.46 36.48 -42.28
CA LEU A 348 -14.31 35.80 -40.99
C LEU A 348 -14.24 36.73 -39.77
N MET A 349 -13.99 38.04 -39.93
CA MET A 349 -13.96 38.99 -38.80
C MET A 349 -15.34 39.14 -38.13
N ASP A 350 -16.41 38.73 -38.83
CA ASP A 350 -17.78 38.81 -38.33
C ASP A 350 -18.16 37.65 -37.38
N ILE A 351 -17.32 36.61 -37.26
CA ILE A 351 -17.57 35.47 -36.37
C ILE A 351 -17.08 35.80 -34.95
N ASP A 352 -18.01 35.82 -33.99
CA ASP A 352 -17.73 36.12 -32.58
C ASP A 352 -17.12 34.91 -31.84
N HIS A 353 -15.82 34.70 -32.03
CA HIS A 353 -15.06 33.67 -31.30
C HIS A 353 -15.10 33.87 -29.78
N ILE A 354 -15.19 35.11 -29.28
CA ILE A 354 -15.28 35.41 -27.84
C ILE A 354 -16.63 34.92 -27.28
N GLY A 355 -17.70 35.06 -28.06
CA GLY A 355 -19.02 34.51 -27.75
C GLY A 355 -18.98 32.99 -27.52
N TYR A 356 -18.31 32.25 -28.41
CA TYR A 356 -18.13 30.80 -28.25
C TYR A 356 -17.29 30.43 -27.03
N VAL A 357 -16.23 31.19 -26.71
CA VAL A 357 -15.47 30.99 -25.47
C VAL A 357 -16.38 31.10 -24.25
N ARG A 358 -17.15 32.20 -24.13
CA ARG A 358 -18.08 32.39 -23.01
C ARG A 358 -19.09 31.25 -22.90
N GLN A 359 -19.68 30.87 -24.03
CA GLN A 359 -20.64 29.77 -24.11
C GLN A 359 -20.03 28.44 -23.63
N ALA A 360 -18.79 28.14 -24.01
CA ALA A 360 -18.10 26.92 -23.61
C ALA A 360 -17.70 26.92 -22.13
N PHE A 361 -17.32 28.06 -21.56
CA PHE A 361 -17.04 28.20 -20.13
C PHE A 361 -18.31 28.04 -19.29
N ASP A 362 -19.42 28.68 -19.70
CA ASP A 362 -20.72 28.54 -19.04
C ASP A 362 -21.22 27.07 -19.06
N ALA A 363 -20.87 26.32 -20.10
CA ALA A 363 -21.17 24.89 -20.23
C ALA A 363 -20.22 23.95 -19.44
N GLY A 364 -19.17 24.49 -18.81
CA GLY A 364 -18.21 23.68 -18.05
C GLY A 364 -17.24 22.86 -18.91
N SER A 365 -16.86 23.34 -20.10
CA SER A 365 -16.01 22.62 -21.06
C SER A 365 -14.72 22.04 -20.47
N LEU A 366 -13.99 22.83 -19.66
CA LEU A 366 -12.76 22.38 -19.00
C LEU A 366 -13.02 21.27 -17.97
N HIS A 367 -14.14 21.35 -17.24
CA HIS A 367 -14.52 20.29 -16.32
C HIS A 367 -14.81 18.98 -17.07
N TYR A 368 -15.48 19.06 -18.21
CA TYR A 368 -15.72 17.88 -19.04
C TYR A 368 -14.42 17.31 -19.65
N CYS A 369 -13.46 18.15 -20.05
CA CYS A 369 -12.11 17.68 -20.43
C CYS A 369 -11.41 16.93 -19.28
N LEU A 370 -11.55 17.42 -18.04
CA LEU A 370 -11.01 16.76 -16.86
C LEU A 370 -11.73 15.42 -16.58
N GLU A 371 -13.05 15.37 -16.74
CA GLU A 371 -13.86 14.14 -16.62
C GLU A 371 -13.40 13.06 -17.61
N ILE A 372 -13.17 13.44 -18.88
CA ILE A 372 -12.61 12.54 -19.90
C ILE A 372 -11.28 11.94 -19.43
N LEU A 373 -10.38 12.76 -18.87
CA LEU A 373 -9.07 12.34 -18.39
C LEU A 373 -9.11 11.49 -17.10
N GLN A 374 -10.18 11.61 -16.31
CA GLN A 374 -10.37 10.85 -15.09
C GLN A 374 -11.06 9.51 -15.33
N CYS A 375 -11.81 9.41 -16.43
CA CYS A 375 -12.57 8.22 -16.79
C CYS A 375 -11.64 7.02 -17.08
N ASP A 376 -12.05 5.82 -16.68
CA ASP A 376 -11.27 4.58 -16.86
C ASP A 376 -11.10 4.17 -18.34
N ILE A 377 -11.81 4.86 -19.23
CA ILE A 377 -11.68 4.84 -20.69
C ILE A 377 -10.23 4.94 -21.15
N LEU A 378 -9.46 5.80 -20.47
CA LEU A 378 -8.07 6.11 -20.82
C LEU A 378 -7.07 5.36 -19.92
N LYS A 379 -7.49 4.28 -19.25
CA LYS A 379 -6.62 3.45 -18.39
C LYS A 379 -6.57 1.98 -18.79
N ASP A 380 -7.71 1.39 -19.18
CA ASP A 380 -7.85 -0.07 -19.26
C ASP A 380 -8.27 -0.64 -20.64
N TYR A 381 -8.46 0.22 -21.65
CA TYR A 381 -8.88 -0.23 -22.98
C TYR A 381 -7.72 -0.32 -23.97
N ASP A 382 -7.78 -1.33 -24.83
CA ASP A 382 -6.83 -1.64 -25.89
C ASP A 382 -6.66 -0.50 -26.94
N GLY A 383 -7.36 0.64 -26.82
CA GLY A 383 -7.38 1.74 -27.80
C GLY A 383 -6.13 2.63 -27.82
N PRO A 384 -6.08 3.65 -28.71
CA PRO A 384 -4.96 4.57 -28.85
C PRO A 384 -4.96 5.67 -27.76
N VAL A 385 -4.90 5.24 -26.49
CA VAL A 385 -5.01 6.10 -25.30
C VAL A 385 -4.02 7.28 -25.33
N SER A 386 -2.76 7.02 -25.69
CA SER A 386 -1.73 8.06 -25.82
C SER A 386 -2.06 9.09 -26.90
N GLY A 387 -2.71 8.66 -27.98
CA GLY A 387 -3.21 9.54 -29.04
C GLY A 387 -4.30 10.48 -28.54
N TYR A 388 -5.29 9.97 -27.79
CA TYR A 388 -6.34 10.81 -27.19
C TYR A 388 -5.78 11.87 -26.24
N ARG A 389 -4.80 11.48 -25.41
CA ARG A 389 -4.09 12.43 -24.53
C ARG A 389 -3.30 13.46 -25.32
N SER A 390 -2.69 13.07 -26.44
CA SER A 390 -2.01 13.98 -27.36
C SER A 390 -2.96 15.01 -27.99
N VAL A 391 -4.16 14.60 -28.41
CA VAL A 391 -5.18 15.53 -28.95
C VAL A 391 -5.59 16.57 -27.89
N LEU A 392 -5.86 16.11 -26.67
CA LEU A 392 -6.18 17.01 -25.56
C LEU A 392 -5.00 17.92 -25.20
N ARG A 393 -3.76 17.42 -25.23
CA ARG A 393 -2.55 18.22 -25.06
C ARG A 393 -2.47 19.34 -26.10
N THR A 394 -2.62 19.00 -27.38
CA THR A 394 -2.56 19.97 -28.48
C THR A 394 -3.68 21.00 -28.35
N PHE A 395 -4.90 20.56 -28.06
CA PHE A 395 -6.04 21.45 -27.84
C PHE A 395 -5.82 22.42 -26.68
N ILE A 396 -5.43 21.92 -25.51
CA ILE A 396 -5.20 22.76 -24.33
C ILE A 396 -4.04 23.72 -24.60
N SER A 397 -2.95 23.25 -25.20
CA SER A 397 -1.82 24.12 -25.55
C SER A 397 -2.22 25.24 -26.52
N ALA A 398 -3.00 24.91 -27.55
CA ALA A 398 -3.54 25.90 -28.49
C ALA A 398 -4.44 26.93 -27.79
N PHE A 399 -5.22 26.48 -26.80
CA PHE A 399 -6.03 27.36 -25.96
C PHE A 399 -5.17 28.31 -25.13
N ILE A 400 -4.09 27.83 -24.48
CA ILE A 400 -3.14 28.69 -23.73
C ILE A 400 -2.53 29.74 -24.64
N ALA A 401 -2.09 29.34 -25.85
CA ALA A 401 -1.48 30.24 -26.82
C ALA A 401 -2.45 31.34 -27.30
N SER A 402 -3.75 31.04 -27.31
CA SER A 402 -4.76 31.93 -27.90
C SER A 402 -5.25 33.02 -26.94
N TYR A 403 -5.46 32.69 -25.66
CA TYR A 403 -6.21 33.57 -24.75
C TYR A 403 -5.42 34.06 -23.53
N GLU A 404 -4.09 33.92 -23.50
CA GLU A 404 -3.19 34.35 -22.40
C GLU A 404 -3.76 34.05 -21.00
N ILE A 405 -3.53 32.84 -20.50
CA ILE A 405 -4.03 32.43 -19.18
C ILE A 405 -3.22 33.13 -18.08
N ASN A 406 -3.82 34.11 -17.42
CA ASN A 406 -3.30 34.67 -16.18
C ASN A 406 -3.63 33.71 -15.02
N LEU A 407 -2.65 32.93 -14.56
CA LEU A 407 -2.79 32.05 -13.40
C LEU A 407 -2.91 32.88 -12.10
N GLN A 408 -4.10 33.41 -11.80
CA GLN A 408 -4.39 34.04 -10.51
C GLN A 408 -4.80 32.97 -9.48
N PRO A 409 -4.32 33.04 -8.23
CA PRO A 409 -4.55 32.00 -7.22
C PRO A 409 -6.03 31.82 -6.81
N GLU A 410 -6.91 32.78 -7.15
CA GLU A 410 -8.35 32.74 -6.84
C GLU A 410 -9.23 32.30 -8.04
N ASP A 411 -8.65 32.04 -9.22
CA ASP A 411 -9.40 31.63 -10.41
C ASP A 411 -9.48 30.10 -10.52
N ASN A 412 -10.66 29.55 -10.26
CA ASN A 412 -10.95 28.11 -10.39
C ASN A 412 -10.61 27.54 -11.77
N ASN A 413 -10.66 28.35 -12.84
CA ASN A 413 -10.33 27.87 -14.18
C ASN A 413 -8.82 27.63 -14.35
N SER A 414 -8.00 28.47 -13.70
CA SER A 414 -6.54 28.35 -13.77
C SER A 414 -6.04 27.04 -13.10
N THR A 415 -6.64 26.67 -11.97
CA THR A 415 -6.38 25.40 -11.29
C THR A 415 -6.87 24.21 -12.11
N LEU A 416 -8.04 24.32 -12.75
CA LEU A 416 -8.55 23.25 -13.63
C LEU A 416 -7.64 23.00 -14.84
N ILE A 417 -7.11 24.06 -15.46
CA ILE A 417 -6.18 23.91 -16.59
C ILE A 417 -4.90 23.21 -16.15
N LEU A 418 -4.35 23.58 -14.98
CA LEU A 418 -3.19 22.90 -14.42
C LEU A 418 -3.49 21.42 -14.14
N ASP A 419 -4.66 21.10 -13.61
CA ASP A 419 -5.09 19.73 -13.33
C ASP A 419 -5.22 18.90 -14.61
N ILE A 420 -5.80 19.48 -15.66
CA ILE A 420 -5.91 18.85 -16.98
C ILE A 420 -4.51 18.56 -17.53
N ILE A 421 -3.60 19.54 -17.53
CA ILE A 421 -2.21 19.37 -17.97
C ILE A 421 -1.53 18.26 -17.17
N CYS A 422 -1.61 18.31 -15.84
CA CYS A 422 -1.01 17.27 -14.99
C CYS A 422 -1.56 15.89 -15.32
N LYS A 423 -2.88 15.76 -15.54
CA LYS A 423 -3.52 14.49 -15.89
C LYS A 423 -3.12 13.98 -17.27
N ILE A 424 -2.90 14.85 -18.25
CA ILE A 424 -2.45 14.50 -19.60
C ILE A 424 -1.09 13.79 -19.55
N TYR A 425 -0.10 14.38 -18.88
CA TYR A 425 1.28 13.84 -18.83
C TYR A 425 1.47 12.71 -17.82
N ARG A 426 0.66 12.65 -16.75
CA ARG A 426 0.77 11.59 -15.72
C ARG A 426 0.61 10.20 -16.35
N GLY A 427 1.59 9.33 -16.13
CA GLY A 427 1.68 7.98 -16.69
C GLY A 427 2.12 7.88 -18.15
N GLU A 428 2.42 9.00 -18.84
CA GLU A 428 2.76 9.02 -20.27
C GLU A 428 4.21 9.47 -20.52
N GLU A 429 5.15 8.53 -20.52
CA GLU A 429 6.57 8.81 -20.76
C GLU A 429 6.82 9.47 -22.14
N SER A 430 6.13 9.01 -23.18
CA SER A 430 6.32 9.53 -24.55
C SER A 430 5.96 11.02 -24.68
N LEU A 431 4.87 11.46 -24.02
CA LEU A 431 4.47 12.87 -23.99
C LEU A 431 5.42 13.69 -23.12
N CYS A 432 5.89 13.15 -21.99
CA CYS A 432 6.90 13.81 -21.16
C CYS A 432 8.21 14.03 -21.93
N ILE A 433 8.64 13.05 -22.73
CA ILE A 433 9.82 13.20 -23.60
C ILE A 433 9.62 14.34 -24.61
N GLN A 434 8.47 14.38 -25.29
CA GLN A 434 8.17 15.45 -26.25
C GLN A 434 8.13 16.83 -25.58
N PHE A 435 7.60 16.92 -24.35
CA PHE A 435 7.56 18.17 -23.60
C PHE A 435 8.95 18.75 -23.36
N TRP A 436 9.92 17.91 -22.96
CA TRP A 436 11.29 18.36 -22.69
C TRP A 436 12.14 18.52 -23.95
N ASP A 437 11.68 18.00 -25.10
CA ASP A 437 12.28 18.31 -26.38
C ASP A 437 12.06 19.79 -26.74
N LYS A 438 13.16 20.52 -26.92
CA LYS A 438 13.12 21.95 -27.28
C LYS A 438 12.45 22.18 -28.63
N GLY A 439 12.47 21.18 -29.51
CA GLY A 439 11.84 21.20 -30.82
C GLY A 439 10.32 21.09 -30.80
N SER A 440 9.70 20.69 -29.68
CA SER A 440 8.24 20.59 -29.59
C SER A 440 7.59 21.97 -29.52
N LEU A 441 6.93 22.36 -30.62
CA LEU A 441 6.20 23.61 -30.71
C LEU A 441 4.85 23.54 -29.97
N ILE A 442 4.21 22.37 -29.98
CA ILE A 442 2.98 22.09 -29.25
C ILE A 442 3.19 22.32 -27.76
N ASP A 443 4.31 21.90 -27.19
CA ASP A 443 4.56 22.06 -25.75
C ASP A 443 5.03 23.48 -25.37
N GLY A 444 5.28 24.36 -26.34
CA GLY A 444 5.77 25.73 -26.11
C GLY A 444 4.92 26.57 -25.15
N PRO A 445 3.59 26.69 -25.36
CA PRO A 445 2.70 27.41 -24.45
C PRO A 445 2.67 26.82 -23.03
N ILE A 446 2.69 25.49 -22.90
CA ILE A 446 2.72 24.80 -21.59
C ILE A 446 4.08 25.01 -20.90
N ARG A 447 5.19 24.99 -21.66
CA ARG A 447 6.52 25.34 -21.14
C ARG A 447 6.59 26.79 -20.66
N SER A 448 5.95 27.72 -21.37
CA SER A 448 5.81 29.12 -20.92
C SER A 448 5.09 29.20 -19.57
N LEU A 449 4.03 28.41 -19.38
CA LEU A 449 3.33 28.28 -18.10
C LEU A 449 4.26 27.75 -17.00
N LEU A 450 5.05 26.71 -17.28
CA LEU A 450 6.04 26.16 -16.34
C LEU A 450 7.10 27.21 -15.97
N CYS A 451 7.62 27.96 -16.93
CA CYS A 451 8.58 29.05 -16.69
C CYS A 451 7.96 30.19 -15.86
N ASN A 452 6.69 30.49 -16.05
CA ASN A 452 5.97 31.48 -15.24
C ASN A 452 5.84 31.00 -13.78
N LEU A 453 5.48 29.73 -13.56
CA LEU A 453 5.43 29.13 -12.21
C LEU A 453 6.81 29.09 -11.54
N GLU A 454 7.86 28.71 -12.29
CA GLU A 454 9.24 28.74 -11.81
C GLU A 454 9.69 30.16 -11.47
N SER A 455 9.23 31.17 -12.22
CA SER A 455 9.55 32.56 -11.91
C SER A 455 8.96 33.09 -10.63
N GLU A 456 7.89 32.49 -10.13
CA GLU A 456 7.28 32.87 -8.85
C GLU A 456 7.77 31.98 -7.69
N PHE A 457 8.65 31.01 -7.93
CA PHE A 457 9.18 30.12 -6.90
C PHE A 457 9.99 30.87 -5.82
N PRO A 458 9.77 30.63 -4.51
CA PRO A 458 8.95 29.58 -3.88
C PRO A 458 7.55 30.03 -3.40
N LEU A 459 6.91 31.03 -4.02
CA LEU A 459 5.56 31.47 -3.62
C LEU A 459 4.44 30.54 -4.13
N ARG A 460 4.64 29.90 -5.28
CA ARG A 460 3.68 28.96 -5.92
C ARG A 460 4.24 27.55 -6.03
N THR A 461 4.80 27.07 -4.93
CA THR A 461 5.49 25.78 -4.88
C THR A 461 4.56 24.61 -5.19
N VAL A 462 3.31 24.63 -4.69
CA VAL A 462 2.33 23.56 -4.90
C VAL A 462 2.10 23.33 -6.39
N GLU A 463 1.77 24.38 -7.14
CA GLU A 463 1.46 24.29 -8.56
C GLU A 463 2.68 23.89 -9.39
N LEU A 464 3.86 24.46 -9.08
CA LEU A 464 5.12 24.13 -9.74
C LEU A 464 5.47 22.65 -9.55
N VAL A 465 5.47 22.17 -8.31
CA VAL A 465 5.86 20.81 -7.96
C VAL A 465 4.85 19.80 -8.48
N LYS A 466 3.55 20.12 -8.43
CA LYS A 466 2.48 19.28 -9.00
C LYS A 466 2.70 19.06 -10.51
N LEU A 467 2.98 20.13 -11.25
CA LEU A 467 3.27 20.06 -12.68
C LEU A 467 4.56 19.28 -12.95
N LEU A 468 5.67 19.61 -12.28
CA LEU A 468 6.94 18.91 -12.45
C LEU A 468 6.83 17.42 -12.10
N SER A 469 6.03 17.06 -11.11
CA SER A 469 5.78 15.66 -10.76
C SER A 469 5.06 14.91 -11.89
N SER A 470 4.14 15.56 -12.61
CA SER A 470 3.50 14.94 -13.78
C SER A 470 4.43 14.81 -15.00
N LEU A 471 5.45 15.68 -15.10
CA LEU A 471 6.39 15.76 -16.23
C LEU A 471 7.65 14.88 -16.07
N CYS A 472 7.71 14.07 -15.01
CA CYS A 472 8.88 13.23 -14.69
C CYS A 472 8.67 11.74 -14.98
N GLU A 473 7.66 11.36 -15.77
CA GLU A 473 7.40 9.96 -16.12
C GLU A 473 8.49 9.44 -17.07
N GLY A 474 9.36 8.56 -16.58
CA GLY A 474 10.49 8.00 -17.34
C GLY A 474 11.86 8.54 -16.90
N ALA A 475 12.93 7.81 -17.25
CA ALA A 475 14.28 8.09 -16.74
C ALA A 475 14.85 9.44 -17.25
N TRP A 476 14.66 9.73 -18.54
CA TRP A 476 15.15 10.96 -19.16
C TRP A 476 14.32 12.19 -18.75
N PRO A 477 12.96 12.16 -18.78
CA PRO A 477 12.16 13.26 -18.23
C PRO A 477 12.44 13.57 -16.76
N ALA A 478 12.68 12.55 -15.92
CA ALA A 478 13.11 12.77 -14.54
C ALA A 478 14.46 13.48 -14.44
N GLU A 479 15.42 13.17 -15.31
CA GLU A 479 16.70 13.91 -15.42
C GLU A 479 16.48 15.36 -15.81
N CYS A 480 15.58 15.61 -16.77
CA CYS A 480 15.22 16.96 -17.21
C CYS A 480 14.58 17.77 -16.08
N VAL A 481 13.65 17.19 -15.32
CA VAL A 481 13.03 17.84 -14.14
C VAL A 481 14.06 18.15 -13.07
N TYR A 482 14.95 17.19 -12.74
CA TYR A 482 16.03 17.42 -11.79
C TYR A 482 16.92 18.57 -12.26
N THR A 483 17.37 18.54 -13.51
CA THR A 483 18.24 19.56 -14.09
C THR A 483 17.55 20.92 -14.12
N PHE A 484 16.25 20.96 -14.45
CA PHE A 484 15.43 22.18 -14.44
C PHE A 484 15.40 22.82 -13.05
N LEU A 485 15.18 22.03 -12.00
CA LEU A 485 15.21 22.51 -10.61
C LEU A 485 16.62 22.87 -10.14
N ASP A 486 17.64 22.11 -10.51
CA ASP A 486 19.01 22.37 -10.09
C ASP A 486 19.61 23.62 -10.77
N SER A 487 19.17 23.91 -11.99
CA SER A 487 19.59 25.06 -12.78
C SER A 487 18.64 26.26 -12.73
N SER A 488 17.62 26.24 -11.86
CA SER A 488 16.64 27.33 -11.72
C SER A 488 17.33 28.66 -11.39
N VAL A 489 17.07 29.70 -12.20
CA VAL A 489 17.82 30.96 -12.18
C VAL A 489 17.14 31.97 -11.26
N GLY A 490 17.20 31.78 -9.95
CA GLY A 490 16.77 32.81 -8.99
C GLY A 490 15.65 32.39 -8.03
N ILE A 491 15.49 33.18 -6.97
CA ILE A 491 14.42 33.06 -5.97
C ILE A 491 13.55 34.30 -6.01
N SER A 492 12.24 34.14 -5.92
CA SER A 492 11.30 35.24 -5.85
C SER A 492 10.83 35.54 -4.44
N SER A 493 10.70 36.82 -4.11
CA SER A 493 10.14 37.26 -2.83
C SER A 493 9.31 38.53 -3.00
N LEU A 494 8.39 38.75 -2.07
CA LEU A 494 7.73 40.05 -1.94
C LEU A 494 8.73 41.05 -1.33
N PHE A 495 8.83 42.23 -1.91
CA PHE A 495 9.75 43.28 -1.50
C PHE A 495 9.06 44.64 -1.49
N GLU A 496 9.31 45.44 -0.44
CA GLU A 496 8.73 46.78 -0.31
C GLU A 496 9.60 47.81 -1.03
N ILE A 497 9.03 48.53 -1.99
CA ILE A 497 9.70 49.56 -2.78
C ILE A 497 9.57 50.92 -2.05
N SER A 498 10.69 51.59 -1.80
CA SER A 498 10.69 52.95 -1.24
C SER A 498 10.09 53.94 -2.25
N SER A 499 9.22 54.83 -1.75
CA SER A 499 8.41 55.78 -2.54
C SER A 499 9.17 56.76 -3.44
N ASP A 500 10.49 56.91 -3.26
CA ASP A 500 11.33 57.83 -4.05
C ASP A 500 11.76 57.24 -5.42
N LEU A 501 11.40 55.97 -5.70
CA LEU A 501 11.78 55.24 -6.93
C LEU A 501 10.66 55.16 -8.00
N LEU A 502 9.47 55.70 -7.72
CA LEU A 502 8.27 55.57 -8.58
C LEU A 502 8.20 56.59 -9.74
N ALA A 503 9.28 57.32 -10.04
CA ALA A 503 9.23 58.51 -10.90
C ALA A 503 9.75 58.32 -12.35
N ASP A 504 10.17 57.14 -12.77
CA ASP A 504 10.55 56.88 -14.18
C ASP A 504 10.26 55.43 -14.59
N ASP A 505 9.68 55.24 -15.78
CA ASP A 505 9.28 53.97 -16.43
C ASP A 505 10.46 53.01 -16.75
N VAL A 506 11.62 53.15 -16.10
CA VAL A 506 12.89 52.50 -16.49
C VAL A 506 13.41 51.47 -15.46
N TYR A 507 12.84 51.37 -14.26
CA TYR A 507 13.41 50.50 -13.21
C TYR A 507 12.78 49.10 -13.16
N HIS A 508 13.16 48.23 -14.11
CA HIS A 508 12.89 46.79 -14.02
C HIS A 508 13.84 46.04 -13.07
N ILE A 509 14.90 46.67 -12.58
CA ILE A 509 15.96 46.04 -11.78
C ILE A 509 16.15 46.82 -10.47
N LEU A 510 16.13 46.10 -9.35
CA LEU A 510 16.34 46.57 -7.98
C LEU A 510 17.57 45.90 -7.39
N GLU A 511 18.19 46.49 -6.38
CA GLU A 511 19.29 45.89 -5.63
C GLU A 511 18.88 45.73 -4.16
N ALA A 512 19.07 44.53 -3.60
CA ALA A 512 18.75 44.24 -2.20
C ALA A 512 19.68 45.02 -1.26
N GLN A 513 19.20 46.13 -0.68
CA GLN A 513 19.99 46.92 0.27
C GLN A 513 20.31 46.16 1.58
N GLN A 514 19.47 45.18 1.93
CA GLN A 514 19.64 44.30 3.09
C GLN A 514 19.37 42.86 2.67
N ALA A 515 19.78 41.90 3.51
CA ALA A 515 19.48 40.50 3.27
C ALA A 515 17.96 40.27 3.25
N VAL A 516 17.44 39.71 2.17
CA VAL A 516 15.99 39.48 1.98
C VAL A 516 15.68 38.04 2.35
N GLN A 517 14.76 37.84 3.29
CA GLN A 517 14.36 36.49 3.70
C GLN A 517 13.63 35.80 2.54
N VAL A 518 13.98 34.54 2.28
CA VAL A 518 13.27 33.71 1.31
C VAL A 518 11.89 33.35 1.89
N PRO A 519 10.78 33.56 1.15
CA PRO A 519 9.45 33.19 1.62
C PRO A 519 9.37 31.70 1.98
N GLY A 520 8.72 31.37 3.10
CA GLY A 520 8.52 29.98 3.51
C GLY A 520 9.73 29.30 4.17
N ILE A 521 10.92 29.93 4.15
CA ILE A 521 12.12 29.34 4.77
C ILE A 521 12.68 30.22 5.90
N GLU A 522 12.62 29.71 7.12
CA GLU A 522 13.39 30.27 8.24
C GLU A 522 14.89 30.04 8.03
N GLY A 523 15.67 31.12 8.05
CA GLY A 523 17.13 31.07 8.02
C GLY A 523 17.79 31.11 6.64
N LEU A 524 17.02 31.06 5.53
CA LEU A 524 17.55 31.27 4.18
C LEU A 524 17.33 32.73 3.74
N PHE A 525 18.41 33.39 3.34
CA PHE A 525 18.40 34.80 2.95
C PHE A 525 19.10 35.01 1.61
N VAL A 526 18.49 35.83 0.76
CA VAL A 526 19.14 36.46 -0.39
C VAL A 526 20.14 37.49 0.15
N PRO A 527 21.43 37.42 -0.22
CA PRO A 527 22.43 38.37 0.26
C PRO A 527 22.14 39.83 -0.12
N SER A 528 22.56 40.77 0.71
CA SER A 528 22.57 42.20 0.34
C SER A 528 23.50 42.43 -0.86
N GLY A 529 23.10 43.30 -1.78
CA GLY A 529 23.79 43.59 -3.03
C GLY A 529 23.37 42.70 -4.21
N THR A 530 22.41 41.80 -4.00
CA THR A 530 21.85 40.97 -5.08
C THR A 530 20.91 41.80 -5.94
N CYS A 531 21.08 41.76 -7.26
CA CYS A 531 20.14 42.33 -8.21
C CYS A 531 18.86 41.51 -8.26
N GLY A 532 17.71 42.16 -8.41
CA GLY A 532 16.41 41.53 -8.54
C GLY A 532 15.58 42.22 -9.61
N ARG A 533 14.88 41.42 -10.42
CA ARG A 533 13.98 41.91 -11.45
C ARG A 533 12.55 41.99 -10.92
N VAL A 534 11.87 43.13 -11.11
CA VAL A 534 10.46 43.26 -10.75
C VAL A 534 9.61 42.46 -11.74
N LEU A 535 8.86 41.46 -11.25
CA LEU A 535 7.94 40.64 -12.04
C LEU A 535 6.54 41.26 -12.11
N LYS A 536 5.97 41.61 -10.95
CA LYS A 536 4.64 42.24 -10.85
C LYS A 536 4.54 43.13 -9.62
N ILE A 537 3.74 44.20 -9.69
CA ILE A 537 3.43 45.06 -8.55
C ILE A 537 2.13 44.52 -7.93
N VAL A 538 2.20 44.06 -6.67
CA VAL A 538 1.10 43.35 -5.98
C VAL A 538 0.30 44.30 -5.06
N GLY A 539 0.87 45.44 -4.66
CA GLY A 539 0.21 46.45 -3.83
C GLY A 539 0.82 47.85 -4.04
N GLU A 540 0.34 48.86 -3.31
CA GLU A 540 0.76 50.27 -3.51
C GLU A 540 2.27 50.50 -3.37
N LYS A 541 2.96 49.66 -2.57
CA LYS A 541 4.42 49.72 -2.36
C LYS A 541 5.11 48.35 -2.34
N THR A 542 4.41 47.27 -2.70
CA THR A 542 4.95 45.91 -2.64
C THR A 542 5.03 45.29 -4.02
N ALA A 543 6.22 44.85 -4.40
CA ALA A 543 6.46 44.19 -5.67
C ALA A 543 6.94 42.75 -5.46
N LEU A 544 6.56 41.87 -6.38
CA LEU A 544 7.18 40.57 -6.53
C LEU A 544 8.50 40.76 -7.29
N VAL A 545 9.60 40.42 -6.65
CA VAL A 545 10.96 40.58 -7.20
C VAL A 545 11.61 39.21 -7.32
N ARG A 546 12.14 38.90 -8.50
CA ARG A 546 12.97 37.72 -8.77
C ARG A 546 14.43 38.08 -8.60
N TRP A 547 15.08 37.55 -7.57
CA TRP A 547 16.48 37.80 -7.25
C TRP A 547 17.41 36.93 -8.09
N GLU A 548 18.52 37.49 -8.55
CA GLU A 548 19.64 36.78 -9.20
C GLU A 548 20.46 35.97 -8.17
N TYR A 549 19.77 35.19 -7.34
CA TYR A 549 20.33 34.30 -6.33
C TYR A 549 19.81 32.90 -6.60
N SER A 550 20.69 32.02 -7.09
CA SER A 550 20.34 30.69 -7.62
C SER A 550 20.84 29.55 -6.72
N PRO A 551 20.23 29.31 -5.54
CA PRO A 551 20.37 28.02 -4.89
C PRO A 551 19.63 26.96 -5.70
N SER A 552 20.05 25.69 -5.58
CA SER A 552 19.36 24.57 -6.22
C SER A 552 17.88 24.56 -5.78
N GLY A 553 16.94 24.51 -6.71
CA GLY A 553 15.50 24.43 -6.39
C GLY A 553 15.17 23.17 -5.58
N VAL A 554 15.87 22.06 -5.83
CA VAL A 554 15.77 20.82 -5.04
C VAL A 554 16.18 21.08 -3.58
N TYR A 555 17.19 21.91 -3.35
CA TYR A 555 17.58 22.32 -2.00
C TYR A 555 16.48 23.13 -1.31
N VAL A 556 15.93 24.14 -1.98
CA VAL A 556 14.85 24.98 -1.45
C VAL A 556 13.62 24.12 -1.09
N LEU A 557 13.23 23.18 -1.95
CA LEU A 557 12.13 22.23 -1.69
C LEU A 557 12.39 21.32 -0.48
N LEU A 558 13.63 20.84 -0.31
CA LEU A 558 14.00 20.02 0.85
C LEU A 558 14.00 20.82 2.16
N LEU A 559 14.36 22.10 2.10
CA LEU A 559 14.23 23.01 3.24
C LEU A 559 12.77 23.29 3.59
N HIS A 560 11.92 23.55 2.59
CA HIS A 560 10.46 23.66 2.77
C HIS A 560 9.92 22.40 3.43
N LEU A 561 10.22 21.23 2.88
CA LEU A 561 9.77 19.95 3.44
C LEU A 561 10.23 19.76 4.89
N ALA A 562 11.46 20.15 5.22
CA ALA A 562 11.98 20.05 6.58
C ALA A 562 11.28 21.01 7.56
N GLN A 563 10.79 22.17 7.10
CA GLN A 563 10.14 23.19 7.93
C GLN A 563 8.60 23.08 7.96
N ASP A 564 7.95 22.78 6.83
CA ASP A 564 6.49 22.70 6.69
C ASP A 564 5.86 21.46 7.33
N MET A 565 6.66 20.43 7.59
CA MET A 565 6.28 19.34 8.51
C MET A 565 5.84 19.86 9.90
N TYR A 566 6.20 21.11 10.26
CA TYR A 566 5.80 21.80 11.49
C TYR A 566 4.65 22.82 11.32
N LEU A 567 4.34 23.28 10.08
CA LEU A 567 3.52 24.48 9.80
C LEU A 567 2.16 24.22 9.13
N ASN A 568 1.66 22.98 9.09
CA ASN A 568 0.32 22.60 8.62
C ASN A 568 0.03 22.75 7.10
N ASN A 569 0.99 23.07 6.23
CA ASN A 569 0.77 23.09 4.77
C ASN A 569 0.86 21.68 4.16
N LYS A 570 -0.19 20.87 4.36
CA LYS A 570 -0.21 19.43 3.99
C LYS A 570 -0.12 19.18 2.48
N GLU A 571 -0.63 20.09 1.66
CA GLU A 571 -0.70 19.93 0.21
C GLU A 571 0.67 20.10 -0.44
N GLU A 572 1.44 21.11 -0.01
CA GLU A 572 2.81 21.33 -0.47
C GLU A 572 3.75 20.18 -0.10
N VAL A 573 3.64 19.68 1.13
CA VAL A 573 4.37 18.49 1.59
C VAL A 573 4.04 17.27 0.73
N PHE A 574 2.75 17.07 0.40
CA PHE A 574 2.30 15.95 -0.40
C PHE A 574 2.92 15.94 -1.81
N TYR A 575 2.78 17.03 -2.56
CA TYR A 575 3.31 17.09 -3.92
C TYR A 575 4.84 17.08 -3.95
N THR A 576 5.49 17.68 -2.96
CA THR A 576 6.96 17.66 -2.85
C THR A 576 7.49 16.26 -2.63
N LEU A 577 6.84 15.47 -1.75
CA LEU A 577 7.19 14.07 -1.57
C LEU A 577 6.90 13.21 -2.80
N ASP A 578 5.77 13.43 -3.49
CA ASP A 578 5.43 12.73 -4.73
C ASP A 578 6.49 12.98 -5.81
N LEU A 579 6.88 14.24 -6.04
CA LEU A 579 7.94 14.61 -6.97
C LEU A 579 9.28 13.94 -6.63
N LEU A 580 9.74 14.08 -5.37
CA LEU A 580 11.02 13.50 -4.95
C LEU A 580 11.01 11.97 -5.05
N SER A 581 9.91 11.32 -4.66
CA SER A 581 9.74 9.87 -4.79
C SER A 581 9.88 9.43 -6.24
N ARG A 582 9.28 10.16 -7.19
CA ARG A 582 9.31 9.84 -8.61
C ARG A 582 10.67 10.08 -9.25
N LEU A 583 11.32 11.19 -8.92
CA LEU A 583 12.70 11.47 -9.37
C LEU A 583 13.64 10.33 -8.97
N VAL A 584 13.55 9.86 -7.71
CA VAL A 584 14.35 8.75 -7.19
C VAL A 584 13.97 7.41 -7.84
N SER A 585 12.68 7.19 -8.11
CA SER A 585 12.19 5.92 -8.68
C SER A 585 12.56 5.76 -10.16
N PHE A 586 12.46 6.83 -10.94
CA PHE A 586 12.71 6.80 -12.39
C PHE A 586 14.18 7.01 -12.76
N ASN A 587 14.96 7.71 -11.94
CA ASN A 587 16.36 7.97 -12.26
C ASN A 587 17.31 7.84 -11.07
N THR A 588 18.05 6.72 -11.03
CA THR A 588 19.09 6.47 -10.02
C THR A 588 20.28 7.41 -10.13
N THR A 589 20.59 8.04 -11.28
CA THR A 589 21.70 9.00 -11.40
C THR A 589 21.38 10.35 -10.75
N ALA A 590 20.11 10.77 -10.74
CA ALA A 590 19.64 11.93 -9.99
C ALA A 590 19.85 11.76 -8.47
N VAL A 591 19.82 10.52 -7.96
CA VAL A 591 20.15 10.21 -6.56
C VAL A 591 21.62 10.55 -6.25
N PHE A 592 22.53 10.36 -7.21
CA PHE A 592 23.96 10.67 -7.04
C PHE A 592 24.24 12.18 -7.12
N SER A 593 23.51 12.95 -7.93
CA SER A 593 23.67 14.41 -8.03
C SER A 593 23.06 15.15 -6.84
N VAL A 594 21.91 14.72 -6.32
CA VAL A 594 21.36 15.19 -5.03
C VAL A 594 22.37 14.98 -3.89
N SER A 595 23.19 13.93 -3.99
CA SER A 595 24.25 13.61 -3.03
C SER A 595 25.51 14.48 -3.18
N ASN A 596 25.78 15.03 -4.37
CA ASN A 596 27.09 15.61 -4.73
C ASN A 596 27.13 17.15 -4.86
N ASN A 597 26.01 17.87 -4.86
CA ASN A 597 26.02 19.35 -4.93
C ASN A 597 26.38 20.01 -3.57
N GLY A 598 27.66 19.86 -3.21
CA GLY A 598 28.58 20.91 -2.75
C GLY A 598 28.14 21.91 -1.67
N LEU A 599 28.31 21.53 -0.41
CA LEU A 599 29.09 22.35 0.54
C LEU A 599 30.11 21.43 1.20
N SER A 600 31.40 21.78 1.09
CA SER A 600 32.54 21.07 1.66
C SER A 600 32.61 21.10 3.21
N SER A 601 31.48 21.33 3.88
CA SER A 601 31.30 20.96 5.28
C SER A 601 29.88 20.44 5.52
N GLY A 602 29.74 19.12 5.43
CA GLY A 602 28.69 18.39 6.13
C GLY A 602 27.58 17.87 5.23
N SER A 603 27.72 16.65 4.71
CA SER A 603 26.82 15.50 4.94
C SER A 603 25.40 15.82 5.46
N TRP A 604 24.59 16.59 4.74
CA TRP A 604 23.32 17.13 5.25
C TRP A 604 22.09 16.68 4.46
N MET A 605 22.23 16.31 3.18
CA MET A 605 21.11 15.88 2.33
C MET A 605 20.76 14.38 2.38
N LEU A 606 21.72 13.50 2.70
CA LEU A 606 21.50 12.04 2.77
C LEU A 606 22.02 11.40 4.08
N SER A 607 22.68 12.15 4.96
CA SER A 607 22.83 11.65 6.33
C SER A 607 21.47 11.74 6.98
N GLY A 608 21.10 10.78 7.83
CA GLY A 608 19.83 10.76 8.56
C GLY A 608 19.61 11.95 9.51
N ARG A 609 19.81 13.20 9.06
CA ARG A 609 19.45 14.46 9.68
C ARG A 609 18.10 14.97 9.24
N LEU A 610 17.61 14.72 8.01
CA LEU A 610 16.18 14.93 7.73
C LEU A 610 15.35 13.88 8.46
N ALA A 611 15.82 12.62 8.47
CA ALA A 611 15.33 11.57 9.35
C ALA A 611 15.49 11.95 10.83
N ARG A 612 16.65 12.45 11.30
CA ARG A 612 16.82 12.99 12.68
C ARG A 612 16.11 14.31 12.94
N MET A 613 15.62 15.05 11.95
CA MET A 613 14.85 16.28 12.14
C MET A 613 13.36 15.93 12.26
N LEU A 614 12.92 14.89 11.55
CA LEU A 614 11.70 14.13 11.88
C LEU A 614 11.82 13.41 13.25
N LEU A 615 13.05 13.05 13.67
CA LEU A 615 13.34 12.36 14.92
C LEU A 615 13.65 13.28 16.11
N ILE A 616 14.09 14.54 15.93
CA ILE A 616 14.33 15.48 17.02
C ILE A 616 13.00 15.74 17.73
N ASP A 617 11.87 15.67 17.01
CA ASP A 617 10.55 15.72 17.62
C ASP A 617 10.05 14.38 18.19
N CYS A 618 10.61 13.24 17.76
CA CYS A 618 10.37 11.93 18.41
C CYS A 618 11.28 11.64 19.61
N GLU A 619 12.48 12.24 19.67
CA GLU A 619 13.49 12.05 20.72
C GLU A 619 13.50 13.18 21.75
N GLN A 620 13.09 14.41 21.40
CA GLN A 620 12.85 15.49 22.39
C GLN A 620 11.48 15.40 23.06
N ASN A 621 10.54 14.64 22.49
CA ASN A 621 9.40 14.12 23.25
C ASN A 621 9.82 12.83 23.94
N SER A 622 10.48 12.99 25.08
CA SER A 622 10.87 11.92 25.98
C SER A 622 9.68 11.03 26.32
N ASN A 623 9.51 9.87 25.65
CA ASN A 623 8.83 8.65 26.12
C ASN A 623 7.50 8.74 26.90
N ASP A 624 6.89 9.92 26.95
CA ASP A 624 5.71 10.32 27.69
C ASP A 624 4.75 10.79 26.60
N TYR A 625 3.62 10.10 26.50
CA TYR A 625 2.57 10.29 25.50
C TYR A 625 2.88 9.67 24.12
N PRO A 626 2.33 8.48 23.78
CA PRO A 626 2.00 8.26 22.38
C PRO A 626 1.06 9.41 21.99
N LEU A 627 1.21 9.98 20.80
CA LEU A 627 0.23 10.91 20.25
C LEU A 627 -1.16 10.26 20.33
N ALA A 628 -1.88 10.59 21.39
CA ALA A 628 -3.31 10.59 21.44
C ALA A 628 -3.73 11.68 20.45
N ILE A 629 -3.80 11.30 19.17
CA ILE A 629 -4.86 11.82 18.29
C ILE A 629 -6.15 11.12 18.74
N SER A 630 -6.52 11.30 19.99
CA SER A 630 -7.77 10.89 20.60
C SER A 630 -8.04 11.86 21.75
N GLY A 631 -8.63 13.01 21.44
CA GLY A 631 -9.03 13.94 22.49
C GLY A 631 -9.19 15.42 22.18
N SER A 632 -9.55 15.82 20.96
CA SER A 632 -10.42 16.99 20.77
C SER A 632 -11.08 16.91 19.40
N ALA A 633 -12.41 16.88 19.39
CA ALA A 633 -13.22 16.82 18.20
C ALA A 633 -13.03 18.08 17.34
N THR A 634 -12.16 17.99 16.33
CA THR A 634 -12.26 18.72 15.06
C THR A 634 -11.57 17.86 14.02
N SER A 635 -12.31 17.48 12.98
CA SER A 635 -11.91 16.70 11.81
C SER A 635 -10.55 17.14 11.25
N GLY A 636 -9.50 16.36 11.52
CA GLY A 636 -8.16 16.55 10.98
C GLY A 636 -7.74 15.30 10.21
N GLU A 637 -7.87 15.33 8.89
CA GLU A 637 -7.44 14.23 8.02
C GLU A 637 -5.89 14.09 8.08
N ARG A 638 -5.43 12.87 8.37
CA ARG A 638 -4.02 12.45 8.28
C ARG A 638 -3.58 12.42 6.81
N ILE A 639 -2.27 12.45 6.56
CA ILE A 639 -1.70 12.04 5.25
C ILE A 639 -2.38 10.72 4.87
N PRO A 640 -2.97 10.58 3.66
CA PRO A 640 -3.68 9.38 3.29
C PRO A 640 -2.75 8.17 3.40
N ASN A 641 -3.15 7.17 4.19
CA ASN A 641 -2.36 5.95 4.37
C ASN A 641 -2.02 5.30 3.01
N GLU A 642 -2.92 5.41 2.04
CA GLU A 642 -2.75 4.90 0.68
C GLU A 642 -1.48 5.43 0.00
N LEU A 643 -1.15 6.72 0.15
CA LEU A 643 0.05 7.31 -0.44
C LEU A 643 1.33 6.85 0.26
N ILE A 644 1.30 6.72 1.59
CA ILE A 644 2.44 6.18 2.33
C ILE A 644 2.68 4.73 1.91
N LEU A 645 1.61 3.97 1.68
CA LEU A 645 1.67 2.60 1.16
C LEU A 645 2.24 2.54 -0.26
N THR A 646 1.85 3.45 -1.17
CA THR A 646 2.44 3.56 -2.52
C THR A 646 3.90 3.99 -2.48
N CYS A 647 4.28 4.90 -1.58
CA CYS A 647 5.68 5.27 -1.37
C CYS A 647 6.51 4.09 -0.84
N ILE A 648 5.97 3.32 0.11
CA ILE A 648 6.62 2.10 0.60
C ILE A 648 6.83 1.11 -0.55
N ASP A 649 5.82 0.92 -1.41
CA ASP A 649 5.92 0.04 -2.59
C ASP A 649 7.02 0.50 -3.55
N ASN A 650 7.00 1.76 -3.98
CA ASN A 650 8.00 2.34 -4.88
C ASN A 650 9.43 2.25 -4.32
N ILE A 651 9.62 2.58 -3.04
CA ILE A 651 10.93 2.49 -2.36
C ILE A 651 11.38 1.03 -2.29
N CYS A 652 10.47 0.09 -2.03
CA CYS A 652 10.80 -1.34 -2.02
C CYS A 652 11.25 -1.84 -3.40
N GLN A 653 10.55 -1.46 -4.47
CA GLN A 653 10.94 -1.85 -5.84
C GLN A 653 12.29 -1.25 -6.22
N SER A 654 12.51 0.04 -5.93
CA SER A 654 13.79 0.72 -6.14
C SER A 654 14.93 0.06 -5.34
N PHE A 655 14.68 -0.31 -4.09
CA PHE A 655 15.64 -1.00 -3.23
C PHE A 655 16.01 -2.39 -3.77
N LEU A 656 15.03 -3.17 -4.25
CA LEU A 656 15.29 -4.46 -4.87
C LEU A 656 16.11 -4.33 -6.16
N SER A 657 15.80 -3.36 -7.02
CA SER A 657 16.60 -3.04 -8.22
C SER A 657 18.04 -2.65 -7.85
N THR A 658 18.22 -1.85 -6.79
CA THR A 658 19.54 -1.47 -6.27
C THR A 658 20.32 -2.68 -5.76
N ILE A 659 19.66 -3.66 -5.14
CA ILE A 659 20.30 -4.92 -4.73
C ILE A 659 20.70 -5.79 -5.91
N GLU A 660 19.84 -5.90 -6.94
CA GLU A 660 20.12 -6.71 -8.13
C GLU A 660 21.34 -6.19 -8.91
N THR A 661 21.50 -4.86 -8.98
CA THR A 661 22.67 -4.22 -9.60
C THR A 661 23.97 -4.41 -8.79
N LEU A 662 23.88 -4.62 -7.47
CA LEU A 662 25.02 -4.88 -6.59
C LEU A 662 25.46 -6.35 -6.56
N SER A 663 24.56 -7.30 -6.84
CA SER A 663 24.84 -8.74 -6.79
C SER A 663 26.05 -9.24 -7.62
N PRO A 664 26.45 -8.62 -8.76
CA PRO A 664 27.64 -9.04 -9.51
C PRO A 664 28.95 -8.34 -9.11
N ILE A 665 28.92 -7.29 -8.26
CA ILE A 665 30.08 -6.45 -7.93
C ILE A 665 30.50 -6.69 -6.49
N LEU A 666 31.52 -7.55 -6.28
CA LEU A 666 32.03 -7.91 -4.95
C LEU A 666 32.73 -6.76 -4.18
N ASP A 667 32.98 -5.61 -4.84
CA ASP A 667 33.49 -4.38 -4.25
C ASP A 667 32.44 -3.26 -4.40
N ALA A 668 31.49 -3.18 -3.45
CA ALA A 668 30.51 -2.10 -3.43
C ALA A 668 31.19 -0.74 -3.15
N SER A 669 30.93 0.28 -3.98
CA SER A 669 31.41 1.63 -3.69
C SER A 669 30.74 2.18 -2.42
N GLU A 670 31.47 3.00 -1.66
CA GLU A 670 30.95 3.63 -0.44
C GLU A 670 29.65 4.42 -0.72
N ASP A 671 29.54 5.00 -1.92
CA ASP A 671 28.35 5.72 -2.37
C ASP A 671 27.12 4.83 -2.55
N MET A 672 27.26 3.61 -3.08
CA MET A 672 26.13 2.68 -3.19
C MET A 672 25.65 2.18 -1.82
N LEU A 673 26.58 1.98 -0.86
CA LEU A 673 26.21 1.67 0.51
C LEU A 673 25.50 2.85 1.20
N ASN A 674 25.82 4.09 0.83
CA ASN A 674 25.11 5.28 1.31
C ASN A 674 23.65 5.29 0.83
N ILE A 675 23.42 4.99 -0.45
CA ILE A 675 22.08 4.93 -1.05
C ILE A 675 21.24 3.85 -0.38
N LEU A 676 21.79 2.63 -0.23
CA LEU A 676 21.11 1.55 0.47
C LEU A 676 20.76 1.91 1.91
N ALA A 677 21.66 2.57 2.64
CA ALA A 677 21.38 3.01 4.00
C ALA A 677 20.20 3.99 4.05
N CYS A 678 20.15 4.96 3.14
CA CYS A 678 19.07 5.95 3.08
C CYS A 678 17.72 5.32 2.73
N GLN A 679 17.70 4.42 1.73
CA GLN A 679 16.48 3.70 1.35
C GLN A 679 15.93 2.89 2.53
N VAL A 680 16.78 2.20 3.30
CA VAL A 680 16.36 1.44 4.47
C VAL A 680 15.90 2.33 5.62
N GLU A 681 16.57 3.46 5.88
CA GLU A 681 16.16 4.42 6.91
C GLU A 681 14.78 5.01 6.60
N LEU A 682 14.54 5.41 5.35
CA LEU A 682 13.26 5.93 4.89
C LEU A 682 12.17 4.86 4.95
N LEU A 683 12.47 3.65 4.50
CA LEU A 683 11.54 2.51 4.57
C LEU A 683 11.15 2.18 6.02
N LEU A 684 12.11 2.21 6.95
CA LEU A 684 11.87 2.03 8.38
C LEU A 684 10.96 3.11 8.96
N LEU A 685 11.14 4.36 8.54
CA LEU A 685 10.34 5.49 9.00
C LEU A 685 8.89 5.39 8.51
N LEU A 686 8.68 5.18 7.20
CA LEU A 686 7.34 5.06 6.61
C LEU A 686 6.60 3.82 7.14
N THR A 687 7.31 2.72 7.34
CA THR A 687 6.71 1.52 7.93
C THR A 687 6.29 1.76 9.39
N ARG A 688 7.05 2.57 10.14
CA ARG A 688 6.72 2.92 11.52
C ARG A 688 5.47 3.79 11.61
N THR A 689 5.24 4.70 10.67
CA THR A 689 4.06 5.58 10.67
C THR A 689 2.76 4.80 10.38
N VAL A 690 2.81 3.78 9.52
CA VAL A 690 1.63 2.98 9.10
C VAL A 690 1.59 1.59 9.76
N CYS A 691 2.39 1.37 10.81
CA CYS A 691 2.57 0.05 11.44
C CYS A 691 1.26 -0.64 11.87
N LYS A 692 0.19 0.09 12.18
CA LYS A 692 -1.13 -0.48 12.53
C LYS A 692 -2.10 -0.70 11.35
N GLY A 693 -1.72 -0.28 10.15
CA GLY A 693 -2.56 -0.34 8.93
C GLY A 693 -1.83 -0.90 7.71
N LEU A 694 -0.71 -1.62 7.91
CA LEU A 694 0.03 -2.24 6.81
C LEU A 694 -0.79 -3.38 6.20
N SER A 695 -0.94 -3.40 4.87
CA SER A 695 -1.50 -4.54 4.16
C SER A 695 -0.53 -5.73 4.19
N VAL A 696 -1.06 -6.94 3.96
CA VAL A 696 -0.26 -8.17 3.90
C VAL A 696 0.70 -8.15 2.72
N ASP A 697 0.27 -7.68 1.56
CA ASP A 697 1.09 -7.66 0.35
C ASP A 697 2.29 -6.68 0.49
N ILE A 698 2.06 -5.51 1.10
CA ILE A 698 3.15 -4.56 1.40
C ILE A 698 4.06 -5.12 2.49
N SER A 699 3.52 -5.79 3.50
CA SER A 699 4.34 -6.50 4.50
C SER A 699 5.24 -7.54 3.86
N LEU A 700 4.73 -8.33 2.92
CA LEU A 700 5.49 -9.34 2.18
C LEU A 700 6.60 -8.70 1.34
N LEU A 701 6.32 -7.57 0.69
CA LEU A 701 7.30 -6.84 -0.10
C LEU A 701 8.43 -6.26 0.77
N VAL A 702 8.10 -5.66 1.91
CA VAL A 702 9.09 -5.14 2.87
C VAL A 702 9.93 -6.28 3.46
N MET A 703 9.32 -7.42 3.78
CA MET A 703 10.05 -8.62 4.23
C MET A 703 10.99 -9.15 3.13
N LYS A 704 10.54 -9.17 1.87
CA LYS A 704 11.38 -9.55 0.73
C LYS A 704 12.59 -8.62 0.61
N CYS A 705 12.39 -7.31 0.66
CA CYS A 705 13.46 -6.31 0.68
C CYS A 705 14.46 -6.59 1.80
N ALA A 706 13.98 -6.70 3.04
CA ALA A 706 14.86 -6.94 4.18
C ALA A 706 15.63 -8.25 4.05
N SER A 707 15.01 -9.31 3.55
CA SER A 707 15.65 -10.61 3.33
C SER A 707 16.75 -10.57 2.28
N SER A 708 16.49 -9.94 1.12
CA SER A 708 17.45 -9.81 0.02
C SER A 708 18.64 -8.95 0.43
N GLY A 709 18.39 -7.83 1.12
CA GLY A 709 19.44 -6.95 1.62
C GLY A 709 20.32 -7.62 2.68
N LEU A 710 19.72 -8.35 3.62
CA LEU A 710 20.48 -9.11 4.62
C LEU A 710 21.32 -10.23 3.99
N LYS A 711 20.77 -10.92 2.99
CA LYS A 711 21.51 -11.97 2.27
C LYS A 711 22.73 -11.40 1.57
N LEU A 712 22.57 -10.35 0.76
CA LEU A 712 23.67 -9.69 0.04
C LEU A 712 24.76 -9.21 1.01
N LEU A 713 24.38 -8.48 2.06
CA LEU A 713 25.35 -7.94 3.03
C LEU A 713 26.07 -9.03 3.83
N SER A 714 25.43 -10.18 4.07
CA SER A 714 26.05 -11.32 4.75
C SER A 714 27.08 -12.06 3.91
N GLU A 715 27.06 -11.92 2.59
CA GLU A 715 28.00 -12.55 1.65
C GLU A 715 29.27 -11.70 1.43
N LEU A 716 29.30 -10.45 1.90
CA LEU A 716 30.46 -9.56 1.81
C LEU A 716 31.56 -9.99 2.81
N LYS A 717 32.72 -10.41 2.29
CA LYS A 717 33.84 -10.97 3.09
C LYS A 717 34.52 -9.97 4.04
N LEU A 718 34.48 -8.68 3.73
CA LEU A 718 34.98 -7.60 4.59
C LEU A 718 33.85 -6.60 4.76
N LEU A 719 33.27 -6.53 5.97
CA LEU A 719 32.09 -5.72 6.22
C LEU A 719 32.54 -4.30 6.64
N PRO A 720 32.43 -3.27 5.78
CA PRO A 720 32.68 -1.90 6.21
C PRO A 720 31.71 -1.52 7.33
N SER A 721 32.11 -0.62 8.24
CA SER A 721 31.29 -0.17 9.39
C SER A 721 29.88 0.27 9.00
N LYS A 722 29.70 0.74 7.77
CA LYS A 722 28.41 1.15 7.20
C LYS A 722 27.50 -0.02 6.85
N ALA A 723 28.05 -1.15 6.37
CA ALA A 723 27.25 -2.35 6.12
C ALA A 723 26.67 -2.93 7.43
N ASN A 724 27.39 -2.82 8.54
CA ASN A 724 26.86 -3.17 9.87
C ASN A 724 25.66 -2.30 10.27
N LEU A 725 25.69 -1.00 9.96
CA LEU A 725 24.58 -0.09 10.22
C LEU A 725 23.35 -0.48 9.40
N ILE A 726 23.53 -0.77 8.10
CA ILE A 726 22.44 -1.18 7.21
C ILE A 726 21.82 -2.50 7.69
N MET A 727 22.63 -3.50 8.03
CA MET A 727 22.13 -4.77 8.57
C MET A 727 21.33 -4.57 9.86
N LYS A 728 21.75 -3.66 10.74
CA LYS A 728 21.00 -3.31 11.96
C LYS A 728 19.64 -2.67 11.64
N LEU A 729 19.60 -1.75 10.67
CA LEU A 729 18.36 -1.10 10.24
C LEU A 729 17.40 -2.11 9.59
N LEU A 730 17.91 -3.00 8.74
CA LEU A 730 17.13 -4.07 8.11
C LEU A 730 16.54 -5.06 9.13
N LEU A 731 17.31 -5.46 10.15
CA LEU A 731 16.81 -6.31 11.23
C LEU A 731 15.75 -5.60 12.08
N THR A 732 15.90 -4.29 12.29
CA THR A 732 14.93 -3.47 13.02
C THR A 732 13.63 -3.32 12.23
N LEU A 733 13.72 -3.11 10.92
CA LEU A 733 12.59 -3.06 9.99
C LEU A 733 11.84 -4.40 9.98
N LEU A 734 12.58 -5.51 9.88
CA LEU A 734 11.99 -6.85 9.88
C LEU A 734 11.26 -7.15 11.21
N LEU A 735 11.86 -6.77 12.35
CA LEU A 735 11.21 -6.91 13.66
C LEU A 735 9.91 -6.10 13.74
N LEU A 736 9.91 -4.86 13.27
CA LEU A 736 8.75 -3.97 13.27
C LEU A 736 7.58 -4.55 12.45
N VAL A 737 7.85 -5.01 11.22
CA VAL A 737 6.84 -5.58 10.32
C VAL A 737 6.27 -6.89 10.88
N LEU A 738 7.11 -7.75 11.44
CA LEU A 738 6.65 -9.01 12.03
C LEU A 738 5.82 -8.80 13.30
N GLN A 739 6.17 -7.81 14.13
CA GLN A 739 5.38 -7.43 15.30
C GLN A 739 3.99 -6.94 14.90
N SER A 740 3.90 -6.06 13.89
CA SER A 740 2.63 -5.60 13.33
C SER A 740 1.76 -6.79 12.88
N ASN A 741 2.31 -7.69 12.07
CA ASN A 741 1.58 -8.85 11.57
C ASN A 741 1.14 -9.81 12.69
N SER A 742 1.94 -9.96 13.76
CA SER A 742 1.56 -10.78 14.92
C SER A 742 0.38 -10.18 15.70
N LEU A 743 0.33 -8.84 15.83
CA LEU A 743 -0.76 -8.14 16.52
C LEU A 743 -2.07 -8.26 15.74
N ASN A 744 -2.02 -8.13 14.42
CA ASN A 744 -3.18 -8.30 13.55
C ASN A 744 -3.73 -9.74 13.58
N LEU A 745 -2.84 -10.73 13.80
CA LEU A 745 -3.24 -12.13 13.94
C LEU A 745 -4.01 -12.40 15.24
N HIS A 746 -3.62 -11.75 16.34
CA HIS A 746 -4.25 -11.94 17.64
C HIS A 746 -5.54 -11.11 17.83
N SER A 747 -5.75 -10.04 17.04
CA SER A 747 -6.99 -9.24 17.08
C SER A 747 -8.15 -9.85 16.29
N ASN A 748 -7.87 -10.61 15.23
CA ASN A 748 -8.88 -11.07 14.26
C ASN A 748 -9.44 -12.47 14.56
N VAL A 749 -9.60 -12.82 15.84
CA VAL A 749 -10.19 -14.11 16.27
C VAL A 749 -11.72 -14.18 16.00
N ALA A 750 -12.33 -13.08 15.54
CA ALA A 750 -13.72 -13.08 15.07
C ALA A 750 -13.78 -13.11 13.53
N ALA A 751 -14.01 -14.32 13.00
CA ALA A 751 -14.64 -14.63 11.71
C ALA A 751 -14.15 -13.90 10.43
N ASP A 752 -13.17 -14.48 9.71
CA ASP A 752 -13.13 -14.37 8.24
C ASP A 752 -12.33 -15.51 7.57
N GLU A 753 -12.89 -16.14 6.53
CA GLU A 753 -12.28 -17.25 5.77
C GLU A 753 -11.05 -16.82 4.94
N GLY A 754 -10.88 -15.51 4.69
CA GLY A 754 -9.73 -14.94 3.97
C GLY A 754 -8.41 -14.94 4.75
N SER A 755 -8.48 -14.88 6.09
CA SER A 755 -7.32 -14.74 6.99
C SER A 755 -6.30 -15.89 6.92
N GLY A 756 -6.77 -17.11 6.59
CA GLY A 756 -5.93 -18.30 6.50
C GLY A 756 -4.93 -18.28 5.33
N LYS A 757 -5.32 -17.68 4.19
CA LYS A 757 -4.45 -17.55 3.02
C LYS A 757 -3.31 -16.59 3.29
N ASP A 758 -3.59 -15.46 3.91
CA ASP A 758 -2.59 -14.43 4.22
C ASP A 758 -1.58 -14.89 5.28
N PHE A 759 -2.03 -15.61 6.31
CA PHE A 759 -1.13 -16.26 7.27
C PHE A 759 -0.18 -17.26 6.57
N SER A 760 -0.68 -18.04 5.60
CA SER A 760 0.16 -18.99 4.87
C SER A 760 1.25 -18.32 4.03
N LYS A 761 0.95 -17.16 3.40
CA LYS A 761 1.94 -16.37 2.65
C LYS A 761 3.06 -15.86 3.56
N VAL A 762 2.70 -15.27 4.72
CA VAL A 762 3.66 -14.76 5.71
C VAL A 762 4.48 -15.90 6.33
N SER A 763 3.87 -17.03 6.64
CA SER A 763 4.54 -18.23 7.14
C SER A 763 5.59 -18.77 6.14
N ASN A 764 5.26 -18.82 4.85
CA ASN A 764 6.19 -19.23 3.80
C ASN A 764 7.36 -18.25 3.64
N ALA A 765 7.09 -16.94 3.67
CA ALA A 765 8.13 -15.91 3.60
C ALA A 765 9.10 -16.00 4.80
N THR A 766 8.58 -16.11 6.02
CA THR A 766 9.39 -16.23 7.24
C THR A 766 10.23 -17.52 7.27
N LEU A 767 9.73 -18.62 6.70
CA LEU A 767 10.50 -19.86 6.56
C LEU A 767 11.75 -19.68 5.67
N GLY A 768 11.62 -18.92 4.57
CA GLY A 768 12.74 -18.58 3.68
C GLY A 768 13.78 -17.64 4.31
N ILE A 769 13.36 -16.80 5.26
CA ILE A 769 14.21 -15.83 5.96
C ILE A 769 15.04 -16.49 7.08
N LEU A 770 14.55 -17.58 7.66
CA LEU A 770 15.13 -18.21 8.85
C LEU A 770 16.62 -18.63 8.70
N PRO A 771 17.09 -19.22 7.59
CA PRO A 771 18.52 -19.52 7.39
C PRO A 771 19.39 -18.25 7.34
N ILE A 772 18.91 -17.17 6.72
CA ILE A 772 19.63 -15.88 6.62
C ILE A 772 19.83 -15.29 8.01
N LEU A 773 18.79 -15.33 8.85
CA LEU A 773 18.89 -14.87 10.24
C LEU A 773 19.84 -15.71 11.08
N CYS A 774 19.88 -17.03 10.86
CA CYS A 774 20.84 -17.90 11.55
C CYS A 774 22.30 -17.52 11.21
N ASN A 775 22.58 -17.16 9.96
CA ASN A 775 23.89 -16.66 9.56
C ASN A 775 24.22 -15.30 10.22
N CYS A 776 23.24 -14.40 10.35
CA CYS A 776 23.41 -13.11 11.02
C CYS A 776 23.72 -13.22 12.53
N ILE A 777 23.47 -14.37 13.16
CA ILE A 777 23.85 -14.61 14.57
C ILE A 777 25.36 -14.78 14.72
N ALA A 778 26.04 -15.29 13.69
CA ALA A 778 27.48 -15.52 13.74
C ALA A 778 28.27 -14.20 13.87
N THR A 779 27.68 -13.05 13.47
CA THR A 779 28.26 -11.72 13.70
C THR A 779 27.89 -11.21 15.10
N SER A 780 28.90 -10.77 15.85
CA SER A 780 28.73 -10.47 17.28
C SER A 780 27.81 -9.27 17.57
N GLU A 781 27.67 -8.32 16.65
CA GLU A 781 26.91 -7.07 16.80
C GLU A 781 25.41 -7.22 16.56
N HIS A 782 24.99 -8.11 15.65
CA HIS A 782 23.59 -8.27 15.22
C HIS A 782 22.86 -9.41 15.93
N CYS A 783 23.63 -10.30 16.59
CA CYS A 783 23.18 -11.50 17.30
C CYS A 783 21.87 -11.31 18.09
N MET A 784 21.74 -10.25 18.90
CA MET A 784 20.58 -10.06 19.76
C MET A 784 19.30 -9.68 19.00
N LEU A 785 19.44 -8.85 17.96
CA LEU A 785 18.31 -8.46 17.09
C LEU A 785 17.87 -9.65 16.25
N SER A 786 18.81 -10.40 15.67
CA SER A 786 18.50 -11.62 14.92
C SER A 786 17.82 -12.67 15.80
N LEU A 787 18.28 -12.89 17.04
CA LEU A 787 17.63 -13.81 17.99
C LEU A 787 16.21 -13.35 18.35
N SER A 788 15.99 -12.06 18.52
CA SER A 788 14.65 -11.51 18.82
C SER A 788 13.68 -11.71 17.65
N VAL A 789 14.16 -11.52 16.42
CA VAL A 789 13.37 -11.77 15.20
C VAL A 789 13.06 -13.26 15.07
N ILE A 790 14.05 -14.14 15.27
CA ILE A 790 13.83 -15.59 15.22
C ILE A 790 12.83 -16.02 16.28
N ASP A 791 12.99 -15.59 17.54
CA ASP A 791 12.06 -15.91 18.64
C ASP A 791 10.60 -15.57 18.27
N LEU A 792 10.37 -14.39 17.69
CA LEU A 792 9.07 -13.97 17.22
C LEU A 792 8.52 -14.85 16.08
N ILE A 793 9.37 -15.20 15.10
CA ILE A 793 9.02 -16.09 13.99
C ILE A 793 8.59 -17.47 14.50
N LEU A 794 9.39 -18.06 15.39
CA LEU A 794 9.14 -19.39 15.95
C LEU A 794 7.89 -19.42 16.83
N GLY A 795 7.66 -18.35 17.60
CA GLY A 795 6.52 -18.26 18.52
C GLY A 795 5.18 -17.96 17.84
N SER A 796 5.19 -17.27 16.68
CA SER A 796 3.97 -16.68 16.11
C SER A 796 3.61 -17.17 14.69
N PHE A 797 4.58 -17.62 13.88
CA PHE A 797 4.36 -17.85 12.44
C PHE A 797 4.67 -19.27 11.95
N LEU A 798 5.54 -20.02 12.65
CA LEU A 798 6.01 -21.33 12.22
C LEU A 798 5.69 -22.46 13.22
N MET A 799 5.33 -23.63 12.70
CA MET A 799 5.10 -24.83 13.50
C MET A 799 6.42 -25.56 13.81
N PRO A 800 6.58 -26.21 14.98
CA PRO A 800 7.78 -26.97 15.35
C PRO A 800 8.34 -27.91 14.28
N ARG A 801 7.47 -28.56 13.52
CA ARG A 801 7.84 -29.49 12.45
C ARG A 801 8.54 -28.83 11.26
N THR A 802 8.33 -27.54 11.01
CA THR A 802 8.89 -26.83 9.84
C THR A 802 10.20 -26.12 10.16
N TRP A 803 10.32 -25.51 11.34
CA TRP A 803 11.51 -24.73 11.69
C TRP A 803 12.64 -25.56 12.32
N LEU A 804 12.33 -26.67 13.00
CA LEU A 804 13.34 -27.46 13.73
C LEU A 804 14.46 -28.03 12.83
N PRO A 805 14.19 -28.55 11.62
CA PRO A 805 15.25 -29.00 10.71
C PRO A 805 16.17 -27.84 10.27
N VAL A 806 15.60 -26.66 10.04
CA VAL A 806 16.34 -25.47 9.60
C VAL A 806 17.30 -25.00 10.69
N LEU A 807 16.82 -24.89 11.94
CA LEU A 807 17.69 -24.52 13.07
C LEU A 807 18.81 -25.54 13.29
N LYS A 808 18.53 -26.85 13.21
CA LYS A 808 19.57 -27.88 13.37
C LYS A 808 20.69 -27.77 12.33
N ASN A 809 20.37 -27.34 11.12
CA ASN A 809 21.34 -27.23 10.03
C ASN A 809 22.10 -25.89 10.02
N HIS A 810 21.45 -24.80 10.41
CA HIS A 810 22.01 -23.44 10.24
C HIS A 810 22.39 -22.74 11.56
N LEU A 811 21.87 -23.16 12.72
CA LEU A 811 22.10 -22.49 14.00
C LEU A 811 23.29 -23.09 14.76
N GLN A 812 24.32 -22.28 15.01
CA GLN A 812 25.46 -22.67 15.85
C GLN A 812 25.13 -22.50 17.34
N MET A 813 24.46 -23.48 17.94
CA MET A 813 24.04 -23.44 19.35
C MET A 813 25.18 -23.17 20.35
N GLN A 814 26.39 -23.65 20.05
CA GLN A 814 27.58 -23.42 20.89
C GLN A 814 27.93 -21.93 21.01
N PHE A 815 27.75 -21.15 19.94
CA PHE A 815 28.03 -19.70 19.96
C PHE A 815 27.06 -18.94 20.88
N ILE A 816 25.77 -19.33 20.88
CA ILE A 816 24.76 -18.73 21.74
C ILE A 816 24.99 -19.12 23.21
N MET A 817 25.44 -20.35 23.46
CA MET A 817 25.87 -20.80 24.80
C MET A 817 27.03 -19.95 25.34
N LEU A 818 28.03 -19.63 24.51
CA LEU A 818 29.14 -18.75 24.90
C LEU A 818 28.66 -17.33 25.21
N LYS A 819 27.74 -16.78 24.42
CA LYS A 819 27.11 -15.48 24.66
C LYS A 819 26.33 -15.43 25.98
N LEU A 820 25.67 -16.52 26.38
CA LEU A 820 24.99 -16.63 27.68
C LEU A 820 25.97 -16.51 28.87
N GLN A 821 27.22 -16.95 28.70
CA GLN A 821 28.25 -16.93 29.73
C GLN A 821 28.99 -15.58 29.82
N HIS A 822 28.80 -14.67 28.85
CA HIS A 822 29.38 -13.33 28.87
C HIS A 822 28.61 -12.38 29.81
N LYS A 823 29.31 -11.46 30.47
CA LYS A 823 28.81 -10.57 31.54
C LYS A 823 27.77 -9.50 31.12
N ASN A 824 27.20 -9.54 29.91
CA ASN A 824 26.22 -8.53 29.49
C ASN A 824 24.82 -8.89 30.00
N SER A 825 24.36 -8.19 31.04
CA SER A 825 23.07 -8.43 31.69
C SER A 825 21.86 -8.24 30.75
N SER A 826 21.97 -7.36 29.75
CA SER A 826 20.88 -7.05 28.81
C SER A 826 20.62 -8.15 27.75
N SER A 827 21.61 -8.98 27.43
CA SER A 827 21.44 -10.06 26.44
C SER A 827 20.83 -11.33 27.01
N ILE A 828 20.98 -11.57 28.31
CA ILE A 828 20.57 -12.82 28.96
C ILE A 828 19.05 -13.05 28.85
N PRO A 829 18.15 -12.08 29.11
CA PRO A 829 16.71 -12.30 28.99
C PRO A 829 16.26 -12.67 27.57
N ILE A 830 16.84 -12.04 26.54
CA ILE A 830 16.52 -12.33 25.13
C ILE A 830 16.93 -13.76 24.77
N ILE A 831 18.13 -14.18 25.18
CA ILE A 831 18.61 -15.56 24.96
C ILE A 831 17.74 -16.57 25.70
N MET A 832 17.36 -16.28 26.96
CA MET A 832 16.51 -17.18 27.75
C MET A 832 15.10 -17.30 27.18
N LYS A 833 14.52 -16.21 26.67
CA LYS A 833 13.22 -16.24 25.99
C LYS A 833 13.25 -17.10 24.73
N PHE A 834 14.30 -16.94 23.91
CA PHE A 834 14.53 -17.80 22.75
C PHE A 834 14.68 -19.29 23.13
N PHE A 835 15.43 -19.60 24.20
CA PHE A 835 15.53 -20.99 24.68
C PHE A 835 14.22 -21.52 25.23
N LEU A 836 13.39 -20.70 25.85
CA LEU A 836 12.06 -21.09 26.29
C LEU A 836 11.20 -21.52 25.08
N THR A 837 11.19 -20.72 24.01
CA THR A 837 10.46 -21.02 22.77
C THR A 837 10.92 -22.35 22.16
N ILE A 838 12.23 -22.63 22.13
CA ILE A 838 12.76 -23.90 21.63
C ILE A 838 12.42 -25.08 22.57
N ALA A 839 12.57 -24.87 23.88
CA ALA A 839 12.42 -25.91 24.92
C ALA A 839 11.00 -26.49 24.98
N GLN A 840 9.98 -25.73 24.56
CA GLN A 840 8.59 -26.21 24.47
C GLN A 840 8.40 -27.39 23.51
N THR A 841 9.38 -27.66 22.63
CA THR A 841 9.33 -28.79 21.69
C THR A 841 10.30 -29.89 22.09
N ARG A 842 9.91 -31.16 21.92
CA ARG A 842 10.77 -32.31 22.29
C ARG A 842 12.14 -32.24 21.61
N GLY A 843 12.18 -32.03 20.30
CA GLY A 843 13.44 -31.96 19.55
C GLY A 843 14.28 -30.73 19.84
N GLY A 844 13.66 -29.62 20.27
CA GLY A 844 14.36 -28.43 20.75
C GLY A 844 14.95 -28.63 22.15
N ALA A 845 14.22 -29.29 23.05
CA ALA A 845 14.72 -29.66 24.38
C ALA A 845 15.93 -30.61 24.30
N GLU A 846 15.90 -31.59 23.39
CA GLU A 846 17.06 -32.47 23.11
C GLU A 846 18.27 -31.68 22.60
N MET A 847 18.04 -30.67 21.74
CA MET A 847 19.09 -29.79 21.22
C MET A 847 19.73 -28.95 22.33
N LEU A 848 18.93 -28.38 23.25
CA LEU A 848 19.43 -27.63 24.41
C LEU A 848 20.20 -28.51 25.38
N TYR A 849 19.70 -29.72 25.65
CA TYR A 849 20.37 -30.69 26.52
C TYR A 849 21.76 -31.06 25.96
N SER A 850 21.81 -31.41 24.68
CA SER A 850 23.05 -31.79 23.99
C SER A 850 24.07 -30.64 23.88
N SER A 851 23.60 -29.40 23.93
CA SER A 851 24.43 -28.19 23.86
C SER A 851 25.03 -27.76 25.20
N GLY A 852 24.75 -28.48 26.30
CA GLY A 852 25.28 -28.15 27.63
C GLY A 852 24.58 -26.97 28.32
N PHE A 853 23.30 -26.71 28.01
CA PHE A 853 22.55 -25.61 28.62
C PHE A 853 22.54 -25.67 30.16
N LEU A 854 22.35 -26.86 30.76
CA LEU A 854 22.27 -27.01 32.20
C LEU A 854 23.57 -26.62 32.92
N SER A 855 24.74 -26.93 32.36
CA SER A 855 26.02 -26.49 32.90
C SER A 855 26.17 -24.97 32.83
N SER A 856 25.79 -24.36 31.71
CA SER A 856 25.82 -22.90 31.54
C SER A 856 24.87 -22.19 32.52
N LEU A 857 23.68 -22.77 32.75
CA LEU A 857 22.69 -22.25 33.69
C LEU A 857 23.21 -22.29 35.14
N ARG A 858 23.90 -23.36 35.54
CA ARG A 858 24.52 -23.44 36.89
C ARG A 858 25.60 -22.39 37.08
N VAL A 859 26.44 -22.16 36.07
CA VAL A 859 27.45 -21.10 36.09
C VAL A 859 26.77 -19.73 36.26
N LEU A 860 25.72 -19.46 35.48
CA LEU A 860 24.93 -18.24 35.56
C LEU A 860 24.35 -18.01 36.97
N PHE A 861 23.75 -19.05 37.57
CA PHE A 861 23.17 -19.01 38.92
C PHE A 861 24.19 -19.00 40.07
N SER A 862 25.43 -19.44 39.81
CA SER A 862 26.52 -19.35 40.79
C SER A 862 27.08 -17.92 40.86
N GLN A 863 27.23 -17.28 39.71
CA GLN A 863 27.73 -15.90 39.59
C GLN A 863 26.73 -14.87 40.12
N SER A 864 25.44 -15.20 40.15
CA SER A 864 24.40 -14.36 40.72
C SER A 864 24.14 -14.60 42.22
N GLY A 865 24.71 -15.65 42.83
CA GLY A 865 24.38 -16.07 44.20
C GLY A 865 24.99 -15.23 45.32
N GLU A 866 26.07 -14.47 45.07
CA GLU A 866 26.81 -13.75 46.12
C GLU A 866 26.01 -12.58 46.72
N ALA A 867 25.08 -11.97 45.98
CA ALA A 867 24.25 -10.85 46.47
C ALA A 867 23.12 -11.27 47.43
N PHE A 868 22.69 -12.55 47.39
CA PHE A 868 21.52 -13.02 48.17
C PHE A 868 21.87 -13.46 49.61
N SER A 869 23.16 -13.63 49.93
CA SER A 869 23.61 -14.15 51.23
C SER A 869 23.68 -13.10 52.36
N ILE A 870 23.53 -11.80 52.05
CA ILE A 870 23.75 -10.69 53.00
C ILE A 870 22.50 -10.32 53.82
N ILE A 871 21.30 -10.80 53.45
CA ILE A 871 20.03 -10.33 54.03
C ILE A 871 19.70 -11.02 55.39
N GLY A 872 20.56 -11.91 55.89
CA GLY A 872 20.33 -12.69 57.12
C GLY A 872 20.91 -12.14 58.43
N SER A 873 21.39 -10.89 58.52
CA SER A 873 21.91 -10.33 59.78
C SER A 873 21.13 -9.08 60.24
N PRO A 874 20.71 -8.96 61.52
CA PRO A 874 19.82 -7.86 61.94
C PRO A 874 20.53 -6.53 62.22
N ASN A 875 21.84 -6.41 62.01
CA ASN A 875 22.59 -5.20 62.39
C ASN A 875 23.69 -4.90 61.38
N LEU A 876 23.39 -4.06 60.37
CA LEU A 876 24.26 -2.95 59.96
C LEU A 876 23.50 -2.05 58.98
N SER A 877 23.16 -0.85 59.45
CA SER A 877 22.78 0.27 58.60
C SER A 877 24.02 0.79 57.86
N SER A 878 23.81 1.22 56.61
CA SER A 878 24.72 1.96 55.71
C SER A 878 25.88 1.16 55.07
N ALA A 879 25.57 0.46 53.98
CA ALA A 879 26.27 0.54 52.68
C ALA A 879 25.76 -0.61 51.79
N CYS A 880 24.80 -0.33 50.91
CA CYS A 880 24.48 -1.22 49.80
C CYS A 880 24.10 -0.35 48.61
N GLU A 881 25.06 -0.06 47.74
CA GLU A 881 24.73 0.24 46.35
C GLU A 881 23.91 -0.94 45.83
N LYS A 882 22.72 -0.66 45.31
CA LYS A 882 21.77 -1.65 44.82
C LYS A 882 22.38 -2.36 43.60
N VAL A 883 23.11 -3.44 43.84
CA VAL A 883 23.39 -4.44 42.81
C VAL A 883 22.12 -5.28 42.67
N GLU A 884 21.16 -4.74 41.92
CA GLU A 884 19.98 -5.48 41.44
C GLU A 884 20.47 -6.55 40.46
N ILE A 885 20.63 -7.78 40.95
CA ILE A 885 20.59 -8.94 40.06
C ILE A 885 19.14 -9.06 39.59
N PRO A 886 18.84 -9.07 38.28
CA PRO A 886 17.45 -9.08 37.82
C PRO A 886 16.79 -10.40 38.20
N GLN A 887 15.77 -10.35 39.05
CA GLN A 887 14.92 -11.50 39.41
C GLN A 887 14.36 -12.24 38.18
N ASP A 888 14.29 -11.56 37.04
CA ASP A 888 13.92 -12.10 35.73
C ASP A 888 14.82 -13.25 35.24
N ILE A 889 16.13 -13.26 35.56
CA ILE A 889 17.06 -14.29 35.06
C ILE A 889 16.83 -15.65 35.74
N TRP A 890 16.62 -15.63 37.06
CA TRP A 890 16.29 -16.84 37.83
C TRP A 890 14.96 -17.42 37.39
N GLY A 891 13.91 -16.59 37.35
CA GLY A 891 12.57 -17.00 36.90
C GLY A 891 12.59 -17.59 35.49
N LEU A 892 13.19 -16.90 34.50
CA LEU A 892 13.29 -17.41 33.13
C LEU A 892 14.07 -18.73 33.05
N GLY A 893 15.16 -18.87 33.81
CA GLY A 893 15.93 -20.11 33.87
C GLY A 893 15.12 -21.28 34.40
N LEU A 894 14.29 -21.09 35.44
CA LEU A 894 13.38 -22.11 35.94
C LEU A 894 12.33 -22.51 34.89
N THR A 895 11.79 -21.53 34.16
CA THR A 895 10.79 -21.78 33.11
C THR A 895 11.35 -22.60 31.96
N VAL A 896 12.58 -22.30 31.50
CA VAL A 896 13.25 -23.10 30.46
C VAL A 896 13.45 -24.54 30.91
N VAL A 897 13.94 -24.76 32.14
CA VAL A 897 14.12 -26.12 32.69
C VAL A 897 12.79 -26.85 32.81
N THR A 898 11.73 -26.16 33.27
CA THR A 898 10.38 -26.71 33.37
C THR A 898 9.87 -27.16 32.00
N ALA A 899 10.01 -26.31 30.98
CA ALA A 899 9.64 -26.64 29.60
C ALA A 899 10.44 -27.83 29.06
N MET A 900 11.75 -27.90 29.32
CA MET A 900 12.58 -29.04 28.91
C MET A 900 12.10 -30.35 29.55
N VAL A 901 11.78 -30.36 30.85
CA VAL A 901 11.27 -31.55 31.55
C VAL A 901 9.90 -31.97 30.99
N GLN A 902 8.99 -31.01 30.79
CA GLN A 902 7.66 -31.28 30.22
C GLN A 902 7.74 -31.86 28.80
N SER A 903 8.58 -31.30 27.93
CA SER A 903 8.66 -31.70 26.53
C SER A 903 9.45 -33.00 26.31
N LEU A 904 10.35 -33.36 27.22
CA LEU A 904 11.10 -34.62 27.18
C LEU A 904 10.39 -35.77 27.89
N GLY A 905 9.51 -35.49 28.85
CA GLY A 905 8.77 -36.49 29.63
C GLY A 905 9.68 -37.56 30.24
N ASP A 906 9.22 -38.82 30.21
CA ASP A 906 9.95 -39.98 30.76
C ASP A 906 11.07 -40.52 29.83
N SER A 907 11.57 -39.71 28.89
CA SER A 907 12.74 -40.10 28.09
C SER A 907 14.00 -40.25 28.95
N SER A 908 15.02 -40.93 28.42
CA SER A 908 16.31 -41.09 29.11
C SER A 908 16.98 -39.74 29.40
N SER A 909 16.88 -38.77 28.49
CA SER A 909 17.35 -37.41 28.69
C SER A 909 16.50 -36.65 29.71
N GLY A 910 15.16 -36.76 29.66
CA GLY A 910 14.26 -36.15 30.66
C GLY A 910 14.56 -36.63 32.08
N THR A 911 14.70 -37.95 32.25
CA THR A 911 15.07 -38.56 33.55
C THR A 911 16.45 -38.07 34.04
N ALA A 912 17.44 -38.01 33.15
CA ALA A 912 18.78 -37.51 33.49
C ALA A 912 18.79 -36.03 33.90
N ILE A 913 17.96 -35.18 33.25
CA ILE A 913 17.80 -33.77 33.65
C ILE A 913 17.22 -33.69 35.05
N VAL A 914 16.17 -34.46 35.33
CA VAL A 914 15.50 -34.50 36.63
C VAL A 914 16.47 -34.95 37.73
N GLU A 915 17.19 -36.05 37.51
CA GLU A 915 18.19 -36.57 38.46
C GLU A 915 19.34 -35.59 38.70
N ASN A 916 19.75 -34.84 37.68
CA ASN A 916 20.82 -33.85 37.82
C ASN A 916 20.35 -32.56 38.50
N MET A 917 19.17 -32.03 38.15
CA MET A 917 18.70 -30.72 38.60
C MET A 917 17.96 -30.75 39.94
N MET A 918 17.32 -31.85 40.32
CA MET A 918 16.63 -31.97 41.62
C MET A 918 17.57 -31.72 42.82
N PRO A 919 18.76 -32.36 42.93
CA PRO A 919 19.69 -32.08 44.03
C PRO A 919 20.19 -30.63 44.02
N TYR A 920 20.45 -30.07 42.84
CA TYR A 920 20.92 -28.69 42.69
C TYR A 920 19.90 -27.68 43.25
N PHE A 921 18.62 -27.82 42.90
CA PHE A 921 17.57 -26.91 43.35
C PHE A 921 17.22 -27.07 44.84
N PHE A 922 17.07 -28.31 45.32
CA PHE A 922 16.57 -28.57 46.69
C PHE A 922 17.68 -28.76 47.74
N SER A 923 18.95 -28.87 47.34
CA SER A 923 20.09 -28.90 48.26
C SER A 923 20.95 -27.64 48.18
N GLU A 924 21.41 -27.24 46.98
CA GLU A 924 22.31 -26.09 46.83
C GLU A 924 21.59 -24.74 46.82
N LYS A 925 20.41 -24.68 46.17
CA LYS A 925 19.64 -23.44 45.97
C LYS A 925 18.31 -23.40 46.72
N ALA A 926 18.13 -24.24 47.73
CA ALA A 926 16.88 -24.39 48.46
C ALA A 926 16.36 -23.05 49.03
N HIS A 927 17.27 -22.19 49.51
CA HIS A 927 16.93 -20.87 50.05
C HIS A 927 16.18 -19.97 49.05
N LEU A 928 16.50 -20.04 47.74
CA LEU A 928 15.80 -19.24 46.72
C LEU A 928 14.36 -19.74 46.52
N ILE A 929 14.15 -21.07 46.53
CA ILE A 929 12.82 -21.68 46.46
C ILE A 929 12.00 -21.34 47.71
N PHE A 930 12.64 -21.35 48.88
CA PHE A 930 11.96 -20.98 50.12
C PHE A 930 11.58 -19.50 50.18
N ASN A 931 12.42 -18.62 49.63
CA ASN A 931 12.17 -17.18 49.62
C ASN A 931 11.03 -16.80 48.65
N SER A 932 10.89 -17.51 47.52
CA SER A 932 9.77 -17.26 46.59
C SER A 932 8.42 -17.77 47.11
N LEU A 933 8.41 -18.65 48.11
CA LEU A 933 7.20 -19.21 48.73
C LEU A 933 6.82 -18.54 50.06
N ASP A 934 7.51 -17.47 50.45
CA ASP A 934 7.21 -16.77 51.71
C ASP A 934 5.87 -16.04 51.63
N ALA A 935 4.97 -16.38 52.57
CA ALA A 935 3.71 -15.67 52.73
C ALA A 935 3.97 -14.27 53.32
N PRO A 936 3.28 -13.22 52.85
CA PRO A 936 3.43 -11.89 53.42
C PRO A 936 2.86 -11.84 54.85
N ASP A 937 3.60 -11.27 55.79
CA ASP A 937 3.14 -11.16 57.19
C ASP A 937 1.89 -10.27 57.31
N PHE A 938 0.83 -10.79 57.94
CA PHE A 938 -0.31 -9.97 58.33
C PHE A 938 0.08 -9.02 59.47
N PRO A 939 -0.38 -7.75 59.48
CA PRO A 939 -0.18 -6.88 60.63
C PRO A 939 -0.88 -7.49 61.85
N SER A 940 -0.11 -7.80 62.90
CA SER A 940 -0.66 -8.20 64.20
C SER A 940 -1.28 -6.97 64.88
N GLU A 941 -2.57 -7.03 65.20
CA GLU A 941 -3.20 -6.07 66.11
C GLU A 941 -2.83 -6.38 67.56
N ASP A 942 -1.54 -6.29 67.89
CA ASP A 942 -1.11 -6.21 69.30
C ASP A 942 -0.90 -4.73 69.63
N HIS A 943 -1.93 -4.12 70.19
CA HIS A 943 -1.90 -2.72 70.64
C HIS A 943 -0.97 -2.48 71.85
N ASP A 944 -0.40 -3.53 72.45
CA ASP A 944 0.41 -3.44 73.66
C ASP A 944 1.82 -4.02 73.48
N LYS A 945 2.64 -3.37 72.66
CA LYS A 945 4.11 -3.22 72.86
C LYS A 945 4.69 -2.27 71.80
N LYS A 946 5.19 -1.11 72.24
CA LYS A 946 5.98 -0.16 71.44
C LYS A 946 7.29 -0.83 70.97
N ARG A 947 7.26 -1.55 69.85
CA ARG A 947 8.43 -1.84 69.01
C ARG A 947 8.38 -0.93 67.77
N PRO A 948 9.53 -0.46 67.26
CA PRO A 948 9.55 0.37 66.06
C PRO A 948 8.96 -0.42 64.88
N ARG A 949 7.99 0.19 64.18
CA ARG A 949 7.39 -0.34 62.94
C ARG A 949 8.52 -0.66 61.96
N ALA A 950 8.85 -1.94 61.79
CA ALA A 950 9.64 -2.40 60.66
C ALA A 950 8.86 -2.03 59.38
N GLN A 951 9.56 -1.44 58.41
CA GLN A 951 8.97 -1.02 57.13
C GLN A 951 8.28 -2.22 56.45
N ARG A 952 7.06 -1.98 55.94
CA ARG A 952 6.23 -2.95 55.19
C ARG A 952 7.07 -3.57 54.05
N PRO A 953 7.22 -4.90 53.93
CA PRO A 953 7.81 -5.48 52.73
C PRO A 953 6.84 -5.30 51.55
N SER A 954 7.25 -4.55 50.52
CA SER A 954 6.52 -4.41 49.26
C SER A 954 6.85 -5.58 48.34
N ILE A 955 5.85 -6.30 47.83
CA ILE A 955 6.03 -7.43 46.91
C ILE A 955 5.85 -6.91 45.49
N SER A 956 6.84 -7.10 44.62
CA SER A 956 6.76 -6.69 43.22
C SER A 956 5.99 -7.71 42.37
N PHE A 957 5.52 -7.29 41.19
CA PHE A 957 4.90 -8.20 40.24
C PHE A 957 5.90 -9.26 39.72
N ALA A 958 7.18 -8.92 39.66
CA ALA A 958 8.26 -9.86 39.34
C ALA A 958 8.36 -11.00 40.37
N ASN A 959 8.23 -10.71 41.67
CA ASN A 959 8.22 -11.73 42.73
C ASN A 959 7.05 -12.72 42.55
N LEU A 960 5.87 -12.25 42.15
CA LEU A 960 4.71 -13.11 41.88
C LEU A 960 4.93 -14.01 40.66
N LYS A 961 5.55 -13.49 39.60
CA LYS A 961 5.97 -14.32 38.45
C LYS A 961 7.02 -15.35 38.85
N GLU A 962 8.01 -14.97 39.65
CA GLU A 962 9.02 -15.91 40.17
C GLU A 962 8.39 -17.03 41.01
N THR A 963 7.39 -16.70 41.83
CA THR A 963 6.60 -17.66 42.61
C THR A 963 5.88 -18.66 41.70
N GLU A 964 5.23 -18.17 40.64
CA GLU A 964 4.59 -19.03 39.62
C GLU A 964 5.62 -19.96 38.96
N HIS A 965 6.73 -19.43 38.45
CA HIS A 965 7.78 -20.22 37.80
C HIS A 965 8.37 -21.29 38.74
N THR A 966 8.58 -20.94 40.02
CA THR A 966 9.06 -21.89 41.03
C THR A 966 8.07 -23.03 41.25
N LEU A 967 6.79 -22.70 41.41
CA LEU A 967 5.74 -23.71 41.64
C LEU A 967 5.50 -24.60 40.42
N MET A 968 5.58 -24.06 39.21
CA MET A 968 5.51 -24.86 37.98
C MET A 968 6.63 -25.89 37.93
N LEU A 969 7.88 -25.47 38.18
CA LEU A 969 9.01 -26.41 38.23
C LEU A 969 8.81 -27.46 39.31
N MET A 970 8.38 -27.05 40.51
CA MET A 970 8.09 -27.98 41.62
C MET A 970 7.02 -29.01 41.25
N CYS A 971 5.93 -28.59 40.60
CA CYS A 971 4.89 -29.51 40.13
C CYS A 971 5.43 -30.54 39.13
N GLU A 972 6.29 -30.12 38.20
CA GLU A 972 6.85 -31.01 37.19
C GLU A 972 7.88 -31.98 37.78
N LEU A 973 8.75 -31.51 38.67
CA LEU A 973 9.70 -32.37 39.35
C LEU A 973 8.99 -33.37 40.29
N ALA A 974 7.92 -32.95 40.98
CA ALA A 974 7.18 -33.80 41.91
C ALA A 974 6.50 -35.02 41.23
N LYS A 975 6.25 -34.97 39.91
CA LYS A 975 5.74 -36.13 39.15
C LYS A 975 6.72 -37.31 39.18
N HIS A 976 8.03 -37.06 39.28
CA HIS A 976 9.07 -38.09 39.39
C HIS A 976 9.30 -38.49 40.85
N TRP A 977 8.28 -39.12 41.45
CA TRP A 977 8.18 -39.40 42.90
C TRP A 977 9.44 -40.03 43.51
N ASN A 978 10.03 -41.04 42.87
CA ASN A 978 11.19 -41.77 43.40
C ASN A 978 12.44 -40.89 43.57
N SER A 979 12.67 -39.97 42.63
CA SER A 979 13.79 -39.02 42.69
C SER A 979 13.44 -37.83 43.59
N TRP A 980 12.19 -37.40 43.58
CA TRP A 980 11.64 -36.34 44.44
C TRP A 980 11.85 -36.64 45.92
N ILE A 981 11.43 -37.82 46.39
CA ILE A 981 11.56 -38.25 47.79
C ILE A 981 13.03 -38.21 48.26
N LYS A 982 13.95 -38.67 47.40
CA LYS A 982 15.37 -38.72 47.72
C LYS A 982 15.95 -37.31 47.87
N ALA A 983 15.54 -36.39 47.00
CA ALA A 983 16.03 -35.01 46.99
C ALA A 983 15.45 -34.17 48.13
N ILE A 984 14.18 -34.38 48.50
CA ILE A 984 13.45 -33.49 49.41
C ILE A 984 13.45 -33.93 50.88
N LYS A 985 14.10 -35.06 51.21
CA LYS A 985 14.04 -35.71 52.54
C LYS A 985 14.20 -34.77 53.74
N ASN A 986 15.04 -33.74 53.64
CA ASN A 986 15.33 -32.81 54.74
C ASN A 986 14.51 -31.51 54.69
N VAL A 987 13.83 -31.23 53.58
CA VAL A 987 13.18 -29.95 53.28
C VAL A 987 11.68 -30.09 52.98
N ASP A 988 11.13 -31.31 52.96
CA ASP A 988 9.72 -31.59 52.61
C ASP A 988 8.72 -30.90 53.54
N LYS A 989 8.89 -31.10 54.86
CA LYS A 989 8.00 -30.51 55.87
C LYS A 989 7.99 -28.98 55.83
N PRO A 990 9.13 -28.26 55.90
CA PRO A 990 9.11 -26.80 55.84
C PRO A 990 8.61 -26.27 54.49
N LEU A 991 8.84 -26.98 53.38
CA LEU A 991 8.35 -26.56 52.06
C LEU A 991 6.82 -26.64 51.98
N ARG A 992 6.25 -27.73 52.50
CA ARG A 992 4.79 -27.92 52.59
C ARG A 992 4.14 -26.89 53.49
N GLU A 993 4.72 -26.63 54.67
CA GLU A 993 4.23 -25.60 55.59
C GLU A 993 4.17 -24.22 54.92
N LYS A 994 5.23 -23.81 54.20
CA LYS A 994 5.21 -22.55 53.44
C LYS A 994 4.13 -22.51 52.36
N CYS A 995 3.94 -23.59 51.59
CA CYS A 995 2.88 -23.68 50.59
C CYS A 995 1.48 -23.53 51.21
N ILE A 996 1.22 -24.16 52.35
CA ILE A 996 -0.05 -24.06 53.07
C ILE A 996 -0.23 -22.67 53.67
N HIS A 997 0.82 -22.05 54.21
CA HIS A 997 0.78 -20.68 54.72
C HIS A 997 0.47 -19.67 53.62
N LEU A 998 1.07 -19.81 52.44
CA LEU A 998 0.79 -18.97 51.28
C LEU A 998 -0.66 -19.18 50.79
N LEU A 999 -1.14 -20.43 50.74
CA LEU A 999 -2.53 -20.74 50.41
C LEU A 999 -3.52 -20.15 51.43
N ALA A 1000 -3.18 -20.23 52.72
CA ALA A 1000 -3.95 -19.62 53.80
C ALA A 1000 -4.01 -18.10 53.67
N PHE A 1001 -2.90 -17.44 53.33
CA PHE A 1001 -2.85 -16.01 53.04
C PHE A 1001 -3.81 -15.62 51.91
N VAL A 1002 -3.77 -16.33 50.78
CA VAL A 1002 -4.67 -16.07 49.64
C VAL A 1002 -6.14 -16.28 50.03
N SER A 1003 -6.45 -17.36 50.75
CA SER A 1003 -7.82 -17.70 51.16
C SER A 1003 -8.46 -16.66 52.08
N ARG A 1004 -7.66 -16.01 52.95
CA ARG A 1004 -8.12 -15.05 53.97
C ARG A 1004 -8.21 -13.61 53.45
N GLY A 1005 -7.83 -13.34 52.20
CA GLY A 1005 -7.82 -12.00 51.63
C GLY A 1005 -9.16 -11.24 51.74
N THR A 1006 -10.29 -11.95 51.69
CA THR A 1006 -11.64 -11.37 51.68
C THR A 1006 -12.31 -11.27 53.06
N GLN A 1007 -11.86 -12.00 54.08
CA GLN A 1007 -12.57 -12.14 55.37
C GLN A 1007 -12.51 -10.87 56.27
N ARG A 1008 -11.68 -9.86 55.94
CA ARG A 1008 -11.60 -8.61 56.71
C ARG A 1008 -12.51 -7.47 56.21
N LEU A 1009 -13.45 -7.75 55.30
CA LEU A 1009 -14.39 -6.72 54.82
C LEU A 1009 -15.58 -6.48 55.78
N GLY A 1010 -15.78 -7.35 56.78
CA GLY A 1010 -16.92 -7.31 57.70
C GLY A 1010 -16.78 -6.40 58.93
N GLU A 1011 -15.57 -5.95 59.28
CA GLU A 1011 -15.32 -5.16 60.50
C GLU A 1011 -14.51 -3.88 60.17
N SER A 1012 -15.14 -2.73 60.36
CA SER A 1012 -14.62 -1.34 60.44
C SER A 1012 -13.29 -0.95 59.75
N SER A 1013 -13.42 -0.12 58.71
CA SER A 1013 -12.60 1.08 58.42
C SER A 1013 -11.08 1.00 58.26
N ILE A 1014 -10.51 -0.01 57.59
CA ILE A 1014 -9.13 0.10 57.07
C ILE A 1014 -9.11 -0.13 55.55
N ARG A 1015 -9.15 0.97 54.78
CA ARG A 1015 -8.94 1.01 53.31
C ARG A 1015 -7.45 0.81 52.95
N SER A 1016 -6.80 -0.25 53.43
CA SER A 1016 -5.45 -0.59 52.94
C SER A 1016 -5.45 -1.99 52.35
N PRO A 1017 -5.07 -2.17 51.08
CA PRO A 1017 -5.05 -3.49 50.45
C PRO A 1017 -4.09 -4.43 51.22
N PRO A 1018 -4.42 -5.72 51.34
CA PRO A 1018 -3.58 -6.70 52.04
C PRO A 1018 -2.23 -6.93 51.35
N LEU A 1019 -2.12 -6.62 50.05
CA LEU A 1019 -0.89 -6.70 49.26
C LEU A 1019 -0.60 -5.33 48.61
N LEU A 1020 0.60 -4.79 48.82
CA LEU A 1020 1.10 -3.62 48.10
C LEU A 1020 2.06 -4.07 47.00
N CYS A 1021 1.58 -4.05 45.75
CA CYS A 1021 2.34 -4.39 44.55
C CYS A 1021 2.38 -3.20 43.58
N PRO A 1022 3.31 -2.24 43.76
CA PRO A 1022 3.43 -1.10 42.85
C PRO A 1022 3.96 -1.55 41.48
N PRO A 1023 3.55 -0.91 40.37
CA PRO A 1023 4.19 -1.09 39.07
C PRO A 1023 5.65 -0.63 39.17
N THR A 1024 6.57 -1.48 38.71
CA THR A 1024 8.02 -1.22 38.82
C THR A 1024 8.68 -1.08 37.46
N LEU A 1025 8.13 -1.71 36.41
CA LEU A 1025 8.65 -1.69 35.05
C LEU A 1025 7.83 -0.75 34.15
N LYS A 1026 8.45 -0.22 33.09
CA LYS A 1026 7.79 0.68 32.11
C LYS A 1026 6.53 0.05 31.49
N GLU A 1027 6.59 -1.25 31.20
CA GLU A 1027 5.47 -2.05 30.69
C GLU A 1027 4.28 -2.10 31.68
N ASP A 1028 4.56 -2.18 32.98
CA ASP A 1028 3.53 -2.17 34.03
C ASP A 1028 2.78 -0.83 34.07
N PHE A 1029 3.49 0.29 33.85
CA PHE A 1029 2.91 1.63 33.81
C PHE A 1029 2.03 1.85 32.56
N GLU A 1030 2.42 1.31 31.40
CA GLU A 1030 1.58 1.33 30.20
C GLU A 1030 0.26 0.56 30.42
N ILE A 1031 0.33 -0.62 31.04
CA ILE A 1031 -0.86 -1.41 31.38
C ILE A 1031 -1.71 -0.70 32.44
N CYS A 1032 -1.11 0.04 33.38
CA CYS A 1032 -1.83 0.87 34.35
C CYS A 1032 -2.66 1.99 33.71
N SER A 1033 -2.27 2.48 32.53
CA SER A 1033 -3.02 3.53 31.81
C SER A 1033 -4.31 3.02 31.14
N LYS A 1034 -4.47 1.70 30.99
CA LYS A 1034 -5.63 1.08 30.34
C LYS A 1034 -6.72 0.73 31.36
N PRO A 1035 -8.01 0.87 30.99
CA PRO A 1035 -9.11 0.48 31.88
C PRO A 1035 -9.09 -1.03 32.17
N SER A 1036 -9.64 -1.44 33.32
CA SER A 1036 -9.81 -2.85 33.68
C SER A 1036 -10.68 -3.59 32.65
N TYR A 1037 -10.30 -4.80 32.27
CA TYR A 1037 -11.07 -5.66 31.38
C TYR A 1037 -12.01 -6.61 32.14
N ILE A 1038 -11.73 -6.93 33.41
CA ILE A 1038 -12.56 -7.79 34.26
C ILE A 1038 -13.48 -6.95 35.17
N ASN A 1039 -12.93 -5.93 35.82
CA ASN A 1039 -13.65 -5.01 36.73
C ASN A 1039 -14.52 -5.69 37.83
N SER A 1040 -14.21 -6.94 38.20
CA SER A 1040 -15.00 -7.70 39.20
C SER A 1040 -14.86 -7.10 40.59
N LYS A 1041 -15.95 -7.04 41.35
CA LYS A 1041 -15.98 -6.54 42.75
C LYS A 1041 -15.67 -7.61 43.80
N ASN A 1042 -15.30 -8.82 43.39
CA ASN A 1042 -15.13 -9.97 44.27
C ASN A 1042 -13.68 -10.51 44.30
N GLY A 1043 -13.32 -11.17 45.41
CA GLY A 1043 -12.01 -11.82 45.59
C GLY A 1043 -10.81 -10.89 45.41
N TRP A 1044 -9.70 -11.41 44.91
CA TRP A 1044 -8.47 -10.65 44.66
C TRP A 1044 -8.61 -9.54 43.59
N PHE A 1045 -9.63 -9.57 42.73
CA PHE A 1045 -9.94 -8.45 41.83
C PHE A 1045 -10.43 -7.20 42.59
N ALA A 1046 -10.97 -7.36 43.81
CA ALA A 1046 -11.34 -6.24 44.68
C ALA A 1046 -10.23 -5.81 45.64
N LEU A 1047 -9.30 -6.71 45.93
CA LEU A 1047 -8.21 -6.51 46.90
C LEU A 1047 -6.90 -6.04 46.24
N SER A 1048 -6.80 -6.11 44.92
CA SER A 1048 -5.65 -5.62 44.17
C SER A 1048 -5.51 -4.10 44.34
N PRO A 1049 -4.27 -3.58 44.48
CA PRO A 1049 -4.04 -2.17 44.71
C PRO A 1049 -4.59 -1.34 43.54
N PRO A 1050 -5.32 -0.24 43.79
CA PRO A 1050 -5.74 0.66 42.72
C PRO A 1050 -4.50 1.22 42.02
N GLY A 1051 -4.48 1.14 40.69
CA GLY A 1051 -3.38 1.68 39.88
C GLY A 1051 -3.15 3.16 40.18
N CYS A 1052 -1.89 3.61 40.16
CA CYS A 1052 -1.53 5.00 40.40
C CYS A 1052 -2.31 5.95 39.48
N LEU A 1053 -2.92 7.00 40.05
CA LEU A 1053 -3.33 8.17 39.28
C LEU A 1053 -2.07 8.81 38.66
N PRO A 1054 -2.08 9.21 37.38
CA PRO A 1054 -0.95 9.91 36.78
C PRO A 1054 -0.74 11.23 37.55
N LYS A 1055 0.43 11.38 38.20
CA LYS A 1055 0.81 12.66 38.82
C LYS A 1055 1.14 13.68 37.73
N PRO A 1056 0.83 14.97 37.94
CA PRO A 1056 1.32 16.05 37.09
C PRO A 1056 2.84 16.24 37.31
N LYS A 1057 3.60 16.30 36.21
CA LYS A 1057 4.99 16.78 36.05
C LYS A 1057 5.93 16.62 37.26
N MET A 1058 6.88 15.68 37.19
CA MET A 1058 8.05 15.68 38.09
C MET A 1058 9.35 15.88 37.34
N SER A 1059 9.94 17.06 37.54
CA SER A 1059 11.38 17.21 37.64
C SER A 1059 11.86 16.65 38.99
N SER A 1060 13.02 15.99 38.97
CA SER A 1060 13.79 15.50 40.13
C SER A 1060 13.24 14.29 40.91
N VAL A 1061 14.08 13.26 40.99
CA VAL A 1061 13.98 12.09 41.88
C VAL A 1061 13.99 12.58 43.33
N SER A 1062 12.84 12.54 43.98
CA SER A 1062 12.70 12.77 45.42
C SER A 1062 12.14 11.50 46.09
N ASN A 1063 12.89 11.00 47.08
CA ASN A 1063 12.57 9.88 47.98
C ASN A 1063 11.38 10.19 48.92
N ALA A 1064 10.21 10.50 48.37
CA ALA A 1064 8.99 10.73 49.15
C ALA A 1064 7.77 10.10 48.46
N LEU A 1065 7.64 8.78 48.60
CA LEU A 1065 6.34 8.14 48.50
C LEU A 1065 5.53 8.57 49.72
N SER A 1066 4.66 9.56 49.50
CA SER A 1066 3.65 9.99 50.46
C SER A 1066 2.91 8.78 51.00
N ILE A 1067 3.14 8.52 52.28
CA ILE A 1067 2.40 7.63 53.16
C ILE A 1067 0.90 7.82 52.89
N TYR A 1068 0.18 6.74 52.58
CA TYR A 1068 -1.28 6.73 52.67
C TYR A 1068 -1.64 6.83 54.15
N GLY A 1069 -1.81 8.06 54.60
CA GLY A 1069 -2.18 8.43 55.95
C GLY A 1069 -2.46 9.92 55.95
N GLN A 1070 -3.73 10.28 56.06
CA GLN A 1070 -4.31 11.63 56.02
C GLN A 1070 -4.51 12.23 54.62
N ALA A 1071 -5.63 11.86 53.99
CA ALA A 1071 -6.35 12.78 53.11
C ALA A 1071 -7.86 12.58 53.31
N THR A 1072 -8.45 13.65 53.84
CA THR A 1072 -9.86 14.08 53.88
C THR A 1072 -10.88 13.30 53.06
N GLU A 1073 -12.02 13.04 53.72
CA GLU A 1073 -13.30 12.60 53.16
C GLU A 1073 -13.61 13.21 51.78
N THR A 1074 -13.29 12.49 50.71
CA THR A 1074 -13.95 12.65 49.41
C THR A 1074 -14.31 11.27 48.84
N THR A 1075 -15.59 11.11 48.54
CA THR A 1075 -16.28 9.89 48.10
C THR A 1075 -16.10 9.64 46.60
N VAL A 1076 -14.87 9.41 46.13
CA VAL A 1076 -14.64 8.94 44.75
C VAL A 1076 -13.87 7.61 44.79
N PRO A 1077 -14.44 6.50 44.28
CA PRO A 1077 -13.72 5.23 44.17
C PRO A 1077 -12.61 5.36 43.11
N VAL A 1078 -11.37 5.02 43.48
CA VAL A 1078 -10.23 5.01 42.56
C VAL A 1078 -10.47 3.93 41.49
N PRO A 1079 -10.34 4.23 40.18
CA PRO A 1079 -10.67 3.28 39.12
C PRO A 1079 -9.68 2.11 39.06
N LYS A 1080 -10.21 0.91 38.79
CA LYS A 1080 -9.41 -0.29 38.52
C LYS A 1080 -8.79 -0.20 37.13
N THR A 1081 -7.58 -0.74 36.99
CA THR A 1081 -6.81 -0.71 35.75
C THR A 1081 -6.54 -2.13 35.26
N CYS A 1082 -6.13 -2.27 33.99
CA CYS A 1082 -5.73 -3.56 33.43
C CYS A 1082 -4.59 -4.22 34.25
N PHE A 1083 -3.75 -3.42 34.91
CA PHE A 1083 -2.68 -3.92 35.77
C PHE A 1083 -3.24 -4.58 37.04
N SER A 1084 -4.25 -3.98 37.66
CA SER A 1084 -4.91 -4.54 38.85
C SER A 1084 -5.60 -5.88 38.57
N ASP A 1085 -6.15 -6.07 37.36
CA ASP A 1085 -6.69 -7.35 36.89
C ASP A 1085 -5.57 -8.38 36.67
N THR A 1086 -4.45 -7.96 36.06
CA THR A 1086 -3.31 -8.82 35.78
C THR A 1086 -2.68 -9.38 37.08
N VAL A 1087 -2.53 -8.54 38.11
CA VAL A 1087 -2.03 -8.97 39.42
C VAL A 1087 -2.98 -9.98 40.08
N ALA A 1088 -4.29 -9.74 40.01
CA ALA A 1088 -5.28 -10.66 40.58
C ALA A 1088 -5.28 -12.03 39.88
N VAL A 1089 -5.21 -12.05 38.53
CA VAL A 1089 -5.07 -13.29 37.75
C VAL A 1089 -3.80 -14.03 38.15
N GLN A 1090 -2.69 -13.32 38.34
CA GLN A 1090 -1.41 -13.92 38.74
C GLN A 1090 -1.50 -14.62 40.10
N VAL A 1091 -2.18 -14.00 41.08
CA VAL A 1091 -2.41 -14.62 42.41
C VAL A 1091 -3.23 -15.91 42.29
N TYR A 1092 -4.27 -15.94 41.46
CA TYR A 1092 -5.06 -17.15 41.26
C TYR A 1092 -4.31 -18.25 40.50
N LYS A 1093 -3.41 -17.91 39.56
CA LYS A 1093 -2.51 -18.89 38.93
C LYS A 1093 -1.58 -19.56 39.95
N ILE A 1094 -0.96 -18.77 40.83
CA ILE A 1094 -0.14 -19.27 41.93
C ILE A 1094 -0.96 -20.21 42.83
N THR A 1095 -2.19 -19.80 43.17
CA THR A 1095 -3.12 -20.60 44.00
C THR A 1095 -3.43 -21.96 43.37
N PHE A 1096 -3.73 -21.97 42.08
CA PHE A 1096 -3.96 -23.20 41.33
C PHE A 1096 -2.74 -24.12 41.34
N LEU A 1097 -1.53 -23.58 41.14
CA LEU A 1097 -0.29 -24.35 41.18
C LEU A 1097 0.02 -24.90 42.58
N LEU A 1098 -0.25 -24.13 43.65
CA LEU A 1098 -0.12 -24.59 45.03
C LEU A 1098 -1.04 -25.79 45.31
N LEU A 1099 -2.32 -25.69 44.93
CA LEU A 1099 -3.28 -26.78 45.09
C LEU A 1099 -2.86 -28.01 44.27
N LYS A 1100 -2.44 -27.81 43.02
CA LYS A 1100 -1.92 -28.88 42.16
C LYS A 1100 -0.72 -29.59 42.79
N PHE A 1101 0.23 -28.83 43.33
CA PHE A 1101 1.40 -29.37 44.01
C PHE A 1101 1.01 -30.19 45.26
N LEU A 1102 0.15 -29.65 46.13
CA LEU A 1102 -0.32 -30.36 47.32
C LEU A 1102 -1.07 -31.64 46.96
N CYS A 1103 -1.88 -31.63 45.90
CA CYS A 1103 -2.54 -32.83 45.36
C CYS A 1103 -1.52 -33.88 44.89
N LEU A 1104 -0.45 -33.47 44.18
CA LEU A 1104 0.61 -34.38 43.75
C LEU A 1104 1.34 -35.01 44.95
N GLN A 1105 1.57 -34.24 46.02
CA GLN A 1105 2.16 -34.77 47.26
C GLN A 1105 1.23 -35.79 47.94
N ALA A 1106 -0.07 -35.50 48.00
CA ALA A 1106 -1.07 -36.41 48.54
C ALA A 1106 -1.19 -37.71 47.72
N GLU A 1107 -1.19 -37.59 46.39
CA GLU A 1107 -1.21 -38.73 45.47
C GLU A 1107 0.04 -39.62 45.63
N GLY A 1108 1.23 -39.01 45.72
CA GLY A 1108 2.48 -39.75 45.95
C GLY A 1108 2.50 -40.49 47.29
N ALA A 1109 1.99 -39.86 48.35
CA ALA A 1109 1.86 -40.49 49.66
C ALA A 1109 0.83 -41.64 49.65
N ALA A 1110 -0.29 -41.47 48.95
CA ALA A 1110 -1.29 -42.52 48.77
C ALA A 1110 -0.71 -43.73 48.01
N LYS A 1111 0.00 -43.51 46.90
CA LYS A 1111 0.68 -44.57 46.14
C LYS A 1111 1.69 -45.33 46.99
N ARG A 1112 2.49 -44.62 47.80
CA ARG A 1112 3.41 -45.27 48.75
C ARG A 1112 2.67 -46.10 49.80
N ALA A 1113 1.58 -45.58 50.37
CA ALA A 1113 0.79 -46.35 51.35
C ALA A 1113 0.20 -47.62 50.72
N GLU A 1114 -0.17 -47.55 49.44
CA GLU A 1114 -0.62 -48.69 48.63
C GLU A 1114 0.51 -49.70 48.37
N GLU A 1115 1.71 -49.22 48.01
CA GLU A 1115 2.90 -50.06 47.77
C GLU A 1115 3.42 -50.76 49.04
N VAL A 1116 3.36 -50.07 50.20
CA VAL A 1116 3.91 -50.55 51.47
C VAL A 1116 2.83 -51.25 52.33
N GLY A 1117 1.55 -51.12 51.97
CA GLY A 1117 0.42 -51.80 52.61
C GLY A 1117 -0.04 -51.21 53.94
N PHE A 1118 0.50 -50.06 54.36
CA PHE A 1118 0.06 -49.31 55.54
C PHE A 1118 0.29 -47.80 55.37
N VAL A 1119 -0.50 -46.98 56.07
CA VAL A 1119 -0.36 -45.51 56.06
C VAL A 1119 0.64 -45.09 57.14
N ASP A 1120 1.79 -44.54 56.72
CA ASP A 1120 2.74 -43.93 57.63
C ASP A 1120 2.25 -42.53 58.05
N LEU A 1121 1.50 -42.47 59.15
CA LEU A 1121 0.95 -41.23 59.71
C LEU A 1121 2.03 -40.18 60.05
N ALA A 1122 3.28 -40.58 60.29
CA ALA A 1122 4.37 -39.65 60.60
C ALA A 1122 4.92 -38.95 59.35
N ASN A 1123 4.76 -39.56 58.17
CA ASN A 1123 5.23 -39.04 56.89
C ASN A 1123 4.09 -38.71 55.91
N PHE A 1124 2.83 -38.86 56.33
CA PHE A 1124 1.67 -38.48 55.52
C PHE A 1124 1.58 -36.95 55.41
N PRO A 1125 1.27 -36.39 54.22
CA PRO A 1125 1.26 -34.96 54.04
C PRO A 1125 0.15 -34.27 54.82
N GLU A 1126 0.52 -33.26 55.61
CA GLU A 1126 -0.44 -32.32 56.18
C GLU A 1126 -1.21 -31.63 55.03
N LEU A 1127 -2.53 -31.77 55.03
CA LEU A 1127 -3.40 -31.19 54.03
C LEU A 1127 -3.88 -29.80 54.51
N PRO A 1128 -4.19 -28.88 53.59
CA PRO A 1128 -4.74 -27.58 53.97
C PRO A 1128 -6.06 -27.78 54.72
N MET A 1129 -6.25 -27.01 55.79
CA MET A 1129 -7.48 -27.08 56.58
C MET A 1129 -8.71 -26.75 55.72
N PRO A 1130 -9.88 -27.37 55.96
CA PRO A 1130 -11.10 -27.15 55.16
C PRO A 1130 -11.48 -25.68 55.02
N GLU A 1131 -11.24 -24.84 56.03
CA GLU A 1131 -11.54 -23.41 56.02
C GLU A 1131 -10.75 -22.65 54.95
N ILE A 1132 -9.51 -23.07 54.65
CA ILE A 1132 -8.69 -22.48 53.58
C ILE A 1132 -9.32 -22.78 52.22
N LEU A 1133 -9.78 -24.03 52.01
CA LEU A 1133 -10.38 -24.47 50.76
C LEU A 1133 -11.75 -23.82 50.53
N HIS A 1134 -12.58 -23.74 51.57
CA HIS A 1134 -13.87 -23.04 51.50
C HIS A 1134 -13.69 -21.54 51.22
N GLY A 1135 -12.72 -20.88 51.86
CA GLY A 1135 -12.41 -19.48 51.58
C GLY A 1135 -12.04 -19.21 50.12
N LEU A 1136 -11.30 -20.12 49.47
CA LEU A 1136 -10.98 -20.03 48.04
C LEU A 1136 -12.19 -20.35 47.15
N GLN A 1137 -12.97 -21.36 47.51
CA GLN A 1137 -14.19 -21.75 46.81
C GLN A 1137 -15.20 -20.60 46.77
N ASP A 1138 -15.41 -19.92 47.91
CA ASP A 1138 -16.33 -18.79 48.03
C ASP A 1138 -15.89 -17.61 47.14
N GLN A 1139 -14.58 -17.31 47.11
CA GLN A 1139 -14.03 -16.28 46.21
C GLN A 1139 -14.30 -16.61 44.74
N ALA A 1140 -14.06 -17.85 44.31
CA ALA A 1140 -14.27 -18.28 42.93
C ALA A 1140 -15.75 -18.25 42.53
N ILE A 1141 -16.64 -18.74 43.40
CA ILE A 1141 -18.09 -18.72 43.16
C ILE A 1141 -18.59 -17.28 43.02
N ALA A 1142 -18.18 -16.36 43.90
CA ALA A 1142 -18.60 -14.97 43.84
C ALA A 1142 -18.20 -14.28 42.53
N ILE A 1143 -16.98 -14.54 42.04
CA ILE A 1143 -16.49 -14.00 40.77
C ILE A 1143 -17.27 -14.58 39.58
N ILE A 1144 -17.46 -15.90 39.52
CA ILE A 1144 -18.19 -16.56 38.43
C ILE A 1144 -19.66 -16.10 38.38
N VAL A 1145 -20.31 -15.99 39.53
CA VAL A 1145 -21.70 -15.51 39.62
C VAL A 1145 -21.83 -14.09 39.09
N GLU A 1146 -20.89 -13.19 39.41
CA GLU A 1146 -20.86 -11.82 38.88
C GLU A 1146 -20.74 -11.80 37.34
N PHE A 1147 -19.83 -12.59 36.77
CA PHE A 1147 -19.67 -12.68 35.32
C PHE A 1147 -20.88 -13.29 34.61
N CYS A 1148 -21.47 -14.35 35.16
CA CYS A 1148 -22.67 -14.94 34.60
C CYS A 1148 -23.87 -13.97 34.64
N GLN A 1149 -23.95 -13.11 35.66
CA GLN A 1149 -24.99 -12.07 35.73
C GLN A 1149 -24.74 -10.94 34.72
N ALA A 1150 -23.49 -10.52 34.52
CA ALA A 1150 -23.12 -9.53 33.52
C ALA A 1150 -23.41 -10.01 32.09
N ASN A 1151 -23.08 -11.26 31.75
CA ASN A 1151 -23.35 -11.82 30.42
C ASN A 1151 -24.84 -11.98 30.08
N LYS A 1152 -25.68 -12.27 31.07
CA LYS A 1152 -27.15 -12.31 30.87
C LYS A 1152 -27.74 -10.94 30.50
N LEU A 1153 -27.13 -9.85 30.95
CA LEU A 1153 -27.54 -8.49 30.60
C LEU A 1153 -27.13 -8.15 29.15
N THR A 1154 -25.97 -8.60 28.68
CA THR A 1154 -25.51 -8.39 27.29
C THR A 1154 -26.30 -9.20 26.26
N GLU A 1155 -26.64 -10.47 26.53
CA GLU A 1155 -27.52 -11.26 25.64
C GLU A 1155 -28.93 -10.65 25.51
N SER A 1156 -29.43 -9.96 26.54
CA SER A 1156 -30.72 -9.27 26.49
C SER A 1156 -30.71 -7.97 25.67
N LEU A 1157 -29.52 -7.41 25.42
CA LEU A 1157 -29.31 -6.20 24.61
C LEU A 1157 -29.06 -6.54 23.14
N GLU A 1158 -28.48 -7.69 22.81
CA GLU A 1158 -28.31 -8.16 21.42
C GLU A 1158 -29.62 -8.64 20.77
N ILE A 1159 -30.65 -8.98 21.55
CA ILE A 1159 -32.00 -9.29 21.01
C ILE A 1159 -32.82 -8.01 20.71
N LYS A 1160 -32.26 -6.81 20.97
CA LYS A 1160 -32.95 -5.53 20.77
C LYS A 1160 -32.24 -4.52 19.87
N ASN A 1161 -31.18 -4.91 19.16
CA ASN A 1161 -30.57 -4.09 18.09
C ASN A 1161 -30.59 -4.83 16.75
#